data_AF-A0A814Q0V0-F1
#
_entry.id   AF-A0A814Q0V0-F1
#
_cell.length_a   1.000
_cell.length_b   1.000
_cell.length_c   1.000
_cell.angle_alpha   90.00
_cell.angle_beta   90.00
_cell.angle_gamma   90.00
#
_symmetry.space_group_name_H-M   'P 1'
#
loop_
_entity.id
_entity.type
_entity.pdbx_description
1 polymer ?
#
loop_
_entity_poly.entity_id
_entity_poly.type
_entity_poly.pdbx_seq_one_letter_code
_entity_poly.pdbx_strand_id
1 'polypeptide(L)'
;MNATADVKYDLNTTSIGVLIFTQDNADSPVKITGTLTGLYSNASLGFHIHQSSLTGNIPNCTAAGAHFNPYNVGHGARNGTICTRHVGDLGNIQTDENGTITIDISDSIIQLYNNTARSIINLPVVVHTRMDDLGTGTSPNSITTGESISRQDSFGLTVKETVGYVYQRLRAEIFGNQSDTGSISHIFFVFGASGDLAKKKIYPTLWSLYRDELLPEHIRFIGYARSEITIEKIFENAAKYMKVKENEHEKYEKFVKINSYIAGSYDNGQDFENLNIEANKLSKQDSAHRLFYLALPPSVYESVTELISKYCRPKSPGWLRLIVEKPFGKDLTSSNKLSLHLKKFFTEEEIYRIDHYLGKEMVQNIIVLRFANQILSRVWNRDSIATVSIIFKEDIGTQGRGGYFDEFGIIRDVIQNHLMQILSIIAMEKPRSTKGEDIRDEKVKLLRSVVPIKLEDVVIGQYIGDKDSTDVEHQQGYLDDKGVPKDSTTPTYAQVVLKINNERWAGVPFILRAGKALSEKKAEVRIQFHDTPGKIFDTESHPNTTLARDELVIRVQPNEAIYLKINTKQPGKMSFNIEETELDLTYGERYKDIQLPDAYERLILDVFMGSKINFVRSDELQEAWRILDPILAEIDKKKIPTIPYTFGSPGIQQAFDIAAKYGYIFRGTYVWKNERSALTSNKEQTKTDNKK
;
A
#
# COMPACT_ATOMS: atom_id res chain seq x y z
N MET A 1 -16.05 22.16 -2.00
CA MET A 1 -14.67 21.96 -1.53
C MET A 1 -14.62 22.19 -0.03
N ASN A 2 -14.04 21.26 0.74
CA ASN A 2 -13.96 21.37 2.20
C ASN A 2 -12.49 21.25 2.65
N ALA A 3 -12.07 22.04 3.62
CA ALA A 3 -10.77 21.96 4.28
C ALA A 3 -10.93 22.10 5.79
N THR A 4 -9.97 21.63 6.57
CA THR A 4 -10.03 21.70 8.03
C THR A 4 -8.73 22.23 8.62
N ALA A 5 -8.83 23.06 9.65
CA ALA A 5 -7.70 23.44 10.48
C ALA A 5 -8.02 23.03 11.92
N ASP A 6 -7.32 22.03 12.43
CA ASP A 6 -7.20 21.83 13.87
C ASP A 6 -6.45 23.05 14.42
N VAL A 7 -6.85 23.63 15.55
CA VAL A 7 -6.21 24.80 16.17
C VAL A 7 -5.63 24.38 17.52
N LYS A 8 -4.35 24.72 17.77
CA LYS A 8 -3.59 24.32 18.97
C LYS A 8 -2.87 25.52 19.59
N TYR A 9 -2.57 25.39 20.88
CA TYR A 9 -1.83 26.39 21.66
C TYR A 9 -0.33 26.38 21.34
N ASP A 10 0.26 25.20 21.19
CA ASP A 10 1.65 24.90 20.81
C ASP A 10 1.77 23.44 20.32
N LEU A 11 2.86 23.07 19.63
CA LEU A 11 3.15 21.75 19.05
C LEU A 11 2.90 20.56 20.01
N ASN A 12 2.98 20.78 21.33
CA ASN A 12 2.87 19.76 22.38
C ASN A 12 1.62 19.89 23.27
N THR A 13 0.62 20.69 22.89
CA THR A 13 -0.56 20.98 23.73
C THR A 13 -1.86 20.40 23.17
N THR A 14 -2.90 20.39 24.03
CA THR A 14 -4.28 19.99 23.75
C THR A 14 -4.87 20.81 22.58
N SER A 15 -5.55 20.14 21.65
CA SER A 15 -6.38 20.80 20.62
C SER A 15 -7.41 21.70 21.29
N ILE A 16 -7.52 22.94 20.81
CA ILE A 16 -8.51 23.91 21.30
C ILE A 16 -9.75 23.94 20.41
N GLY A 17 -9.75 23.26 19.26
CA GLY A 17 -10.92 23.12 18.40
C GLY A 17 -10.56 22.91 16.93
N VAL A 18 -11.58 22.69 16.09
CA VAL A 18 -11.41 22.48 14.64
C VAL A 18 -12.24 23.50 13.88
N LEU A 19 -11.61 24.18 12.93
CA LEU A 19 -12.26 25.02 11.93
C LEU A 19 -12.46 24.23 10.64
N ILE A 20 -13.63 24.38 10.05
CA ILE A 20 -14.06 23.78 8.80
C ILE A 20 -14.26 24.91 7.81
N PHE A 21 -13.58 24.83 6.67
CA PHE A 21 -13.71 25.74 5.55
C PHE A 21 -14.50 25.01 4.46
N THR A 22 -15.56 25.61 3.94
CA THR A 22 -16.37 25.04 2.85
C THR A 22 -16.55 26.06 1.73
N GLN A 23 -16.46 25.61 0.49
CA GLN A 23 -16.62 26.45 -0.70
C GLN A 23 -17.28 25.66 -1.82
N ASP A 24 -18.50 26.04 -2.22
CA ASP A 24 -19.31 25.24 -3.15
C ASP A 24 -18.67 25.14 -4.55
N ASN A 25 -18.25 26.28 -5.12
CA ASN A 25 -17.51 26.37 -6.38
C ASN A 25 -16.50 27.53 -6.30
N ALA A 26 -15.64 27.68 -7.32
CA ALA A 26 -14.55 28.67 -7.30
C ALA A 26 -15.03 30.13 -7.14
N ASP A 27 -16.25 30.45 -7.57
CA ASP A 27 -16.82 31.80 -7.49
C ASP A 27 -17.67 32.02 -6.23
N SER A 28 -17.90 30.95 -5.45
CA SER A 28 -18.65 31.04 -4.20
C SER A 28 -17.75 31.49 -3.05
N PRO A 29 -18.30 32.23 -2.06
CA PRO A 29 -17.58 32.54 -0.83
C PRO A 29 -17.15 31.27 -0.08
N VAL A 30 -16.02 31.35 0.62
CA VAL A 30 -15.59 30.33 1.57
C VAL A 30 -16.28 30.57 2.90
N LYS A 31 -17.07 29.60 3.36
CA LYS A 31 -17.65 29.58 4.69
C LYS A 31 -16.68 28.94 5.67
N ILE A 32 -16.45 29.57 6.82
CA ILE A 32 -15.58 29.12 7.90
C ILE A 32 -16.47 28.87 9.12
N THR A 33 -16.51 27.63 9.59
CA THR A 33 -17.32 27.22 10.74
C THR A 33 -16.51 26.42 11.75
N GLY A 34 -16.72 26.61 13.04
CA GLY A 34 -16.11 25.75 14.06
C GLY A 34 -16.24 26.32 15.46
N THR A 35 -15.85 25.55 16.47
CA THR A 35 -15.83 26.00 17.86
C THR A 35 -14.41 25.89 18.41
N LEU A 36 -13.90 26.98 18.98
CA LEU A 36 -12.62 27.03 19.68
C LEU A 36 -12.87 27.29 21.18
N THR A 37 -12.16 26.60 22.05
CA THR A 37 -12.29 26.68 23.52
C THR A 37 -10.93 26.96 24.17
N GLY A 38 -10.89 27.42 25.42
CA GLY A 38 -9.63 27.66 26.13
C GLY A 38 -8.85 28.90 25.65
N LEU A 39 -9.55 29.87 25.04
CA LEU A 39 -9.03 31.18 24.70
C LEU A 39 -9.20 32.16 25.88
N TYR A 40 -8.68 33.38 25.77
CA TYR A 40 -8.92 34.44 26.77
C TYR A 40 -10.41 34.78 26.83
N SER A 41 -10.98 34.95 28.02
CA SER A 41 -12.39 35.27 28.19
C SER A 41 -12.72 36.71 27.81
N ASN A 42 -13.87 36.93 27.18
CA ASN A 42 -14.36 38.25 26.73
C ASN A 42 -13.33 39.05 25.89
N ALA A 43 -12.50 38.36 25.13
CA ALA A 43 -11.41 38.95 24.36
C ALA A 43 -11.79 39.12 22.88
N SER A 44 -11.29 40.19 22.26
CA SER A 44 -11.29 40.35 20.81
C SER A 44 -9.92 39.98 20.27
N LEU A 45 -9.89 38.99 19.38
CA LEU A 45 -8.68 38.31 18.92
C LEU A 45 -8.56 38.48 17.41
N GLY A 46 -7.40 38.90 16.92
CA GLY A 46 -7.11 38.97 15.49
C GLY A 46 -7.09 37.58 14.86
N PHE A 47 -7.62 37.44 13.65
CA PHE A 47 -7.75 36.18 12.93
C PHE A 47 -7.23 36.32 11.51
N HIS A 48 -6.16 35.60 11.18
CA HIS A 48 -5.42 35.81 9.94
C HIS A 48 -4.91 34.50 9.34
N ILE A 49 -4.69 34.52 8.02
CA ILE A 49 -3.98 33.48 7.28
C ILE A 49 -2.60 34.01 6.94
N HIS A 50 -1.56 33.24 7.20
CA HIS A 50 -0.17 33.65 7.02
C HIS A 50 0.49 32.93 5.83
N GLN A 51 1.51 33.57 5.24
CA GLN A 51 2.38 32.99 4.22
C GLN A 51 3.61 32.34 4.88
N SER A 52 3.64 31.00 4.95
CA SER A 52 4.82 30.26 5.41
C SER A 52 5.45 29.48 4.26
N SER A 53 6.78 29.41 4.24
CA SER A 53 7.54 28.51 3.36
C SER A 53 7.61 27.07 3.91
N LEU A 54 7.12 26.84 5.13
CA LEU A 54 7.08 25.54 5.79
C LEU A 54 5.71 24.89 5.56
N THR A 55 5.70 23.74 4.90
CA THR A 55 4.52 22.87 4.78
C THR A 55 4.49 21.89 5.96
N GLY A 56 3.42 21.86 6.76
CA GLY A 56 3.27 20.92 7.89
C GLY A 56 2.99 21.59 9.23
N ASN A 57 3.29 20.94 10.37
CA ASN A 57 3.10 21.56 11.69
C ASN A 57 4.11 22.70 11.87
N ILE A 58 3.64 23.92 12.08
CA ILE A 58 4.50 25.07 12.33
C ILE A 58 4.99 25.04 13.78
N PRO A 59 6.30 25.19 14.03
CA PRO A 59 6.85 24.97 15.36
C PRO A 59 6.52 26.03 16.41
N ASN A 60 6.12 27.22 15.97
CA ASN A 60 5.58 28.31 16.79
C ASN A 60 4.98 29.38 15.86
N CYS A 61 4.19 30.31 16.40
CA CYS A 61 3.59 31.38 15.61
C CYS A 61 4.61 32.29 14.90
N THR A 62 5.84 32.36 15.41
CA THR A 62 6.96 33.08 14.77
C THR A 62 7.37 32.49 13.42
N ALA A 63 7.13 31.20 13.20
CA ALA A 63 7.43 30.49 11.94
C ALA A 63 6.28 30.52 10.91
N ALA A 64 5.13 31.13 11.25
CA ALA A 64 3.99 31.27 10.34
C ALA A 64 4.23 32.28 9.20
N GLY A 65 5.21 33.19 9.35
CA GLY A 65 5.53 34.22 8.36
C GLY A 65 4.58 35.42 8.42
N ALA A 66 4.61 36.29 7.39
CA ALA A 66 3.74 37.47 7.32
C ALA A 66 2.29 37.07 6.95
N HIS A 67 1.34 38.02 6.94
CA HIS A 67 -0.02 37.73 6.44
C HIS A 67 0.04 37.33 4.96
N PHE A 68 -0.85 36.44 4.54
CA PHE A 68 -0.93 35.98 3.16
C PHE A 68 -1.39 37.12 2.24
N ASN A 69 -0.43 37.70 1.51
CA ASN A 69 -0.63 38.89 0.70
C ASN A 69 -0.06 38.71 -0.73
N PRO A 70 -0.67 37.86 -1.57
CA PRO A 70 -0.21 37.60 -2.92
C PRO A 70 -0.28 38.83 -3.85
N TYR A 71 -1.04 39.86 -3.49
CA TYR A 71 -1.25 41.07 -4.31
C TYR A 71 -0.53 42.32 -3.80
N ASN A 72 0.23 42.21 -2.71
CA ASN A 72 1.00 43.30 -2.11
C ASN A 72 0.16 44.56 -1.84
N VAL A 73 -1.05 44.38 -1.30
CA VAL A 73 -1.96 45.45 -0.88
C VAL A 73 -1.81 45.71 0.63
N GLY A 74 -2.33 46.83 1.13
CA GLY A 74 -2.30 47.13 2.57
C GLY A 74 -3.27 46.25 3.37
N HIS A 75 -2.98 46.11 4.67
CA HIS A 75 -3.85 45.42 5.63
C HIS A 75 -5.24 46.09 5.70
N GLY A 76 -6.31 45.31 5.90
CA GLY A 76 -7.66 45.87 5.98
C GLY A 76 -8.72 44.96 6.60
N ALA A 77 -9.90 45.52 6.86
CA ALA A 77 -11.04 44.79 7.41
C ALA A 77 -11.57 43.70 6.46
N ARG A 78 -12.07 42.58 6.99
CA ARG A 78 -12.60 41.42 6.22
C ARG A 78 -13.57 41.78 5.08
N ASN A 79 -14.42 42.79 5.29
CA ASN A 79 -15.41 43.26 4.30
C ASN A 79 -14.81 44.13 3.18
N GLY A 80 -13.50 44.38 3.22
CA GLY A 80 -12.76 45.04 2.16
C GLY A 80 -12.71 44.21 0.87
N THR A 81 -12.31 44.88 -0.22
CA THR A 81 -12.09 44.25 -1.52
C THR A 81 -10.67 43.68 -1.63
N ILE A 82 -10.42 42.90 -2.68
CA ILE A 82 -9.09 42.36 -3.00
C ILE A 82 -8.01 43.44 -3.20
N CYS A 83 -8.42 44.70 -3.44
CA CYS A 83 -7.53 45.85 -3.60
C CYS A 83 -7.26 46.61 -2.29
N THR A 84 -7.96 46.27 -1.19
CA THR A 84 -7.98 47.08 0.03
C THR A 84 -7.69 46.27 1.31
N ARG A 85 -7.39 44.98 1.20
CA ARG A 85 -6.94 44.12 2.31
C ARG A 85 -6.09 42.97 1.81
N HIS A 86 -5.24 42.38 2.65
CA HIS A 86 -4.59 41.12 2.29
C HIS A 86 -5.63 40.02 2.10
N VAL A 87 -5.31 39.04 1.26
CA VAL A 87 -6.15 37.85 1.10
C VAL A 87 -6.34 37.14 2.45
N GLY A 88 -5.29 37.09 3.27
CA GLY A 88 -5.32 36.46 4.59
C GLY A 88 -5.98 37.25 5.72
N ASP A 89 -6.48 38.47 5.50
CA ASP A 89 -7.08 39.27 6.57
C ASP A 89 -8.55 38.87 6.83
N LEU A 90 -8.81 38.12 7.92
CA LEU A 90 -10.16 37.67 8.31
C LEU A 90 -10.78 38.50 9.44
N GLY A 91 -10.04 39.49 9.96
CA GLY A 91 -10.48 40.47 10.94
C GLY A 91 -10.42 39.96 12.37
N ASN A 92 -11.40 40.34 13.19
CA ASN A 92 -11.46 39.95 14.60
C ASN A 92 -12.53 38.89 14.87
N ILE A 93 -12.26 38.07 15.87
CA ILE A 93 -13.19 37.11 16.46
C ILE A 93 -13.34 37.39 17.97
N GLN A 94 -14.53 37.15 18.52
CA GLN A 94 -14.85 37.50 19.92
C GLN A 94 -15.20 36.27 20.74
N THR A 95 -14.52 36.10 21.87
CA THR A 95 -14.77 35.00 22.80
C THR A 95 -15.80 35.36 23.86
N ASP A 96 -16.49 34.35 24.38
CA ASP A 96 -17.42 34.48 25.50
C ASP A 96 -16.69 34.50 26.86
N GLU A 97 -17.48 34.54 27.94
CA GLU A 97 -16.99 34.55 29.32
C GLU A 97 -16.19 33.29 29.71
N ASN A 98 -16.36 32.20 28.97
CA ASN A 98 -15.67 30.92 29.19
C ASN A 98 -14.45 30.77 28.28
N GLY A 99 -14.08 31.80 27.52
CA GLY A 99 -12.99 31.70 26.56
C GLY A 99 -13.32 30.77 25.38
N THR A 100 -14.60 30.64 25.06
CA THR A 100 -15.10 29.83 23.94
C THR A 100 -15.61 30.75 22.83
N ILE A 101 -15.47 30.32 21.60
CA ILE A 101 -16.05 31.00 20.44
C ILE A 101 -16.59 29.99 19.45
N THR A 102 -17.80 30.25 18.95
CA THR A 102 -18.33 29.60 17.75
C THR A 102 -18.15 30.54 16.56
N ILE A 103 -17.32 30.12 15.61
CA ILE A 103 -17.05 30.82 14.37
C ILE A 103 -18.08 30.38 13.33
N ASP A 104 -18.76 31.34 12.72
CA ASP A 104 -19.52 31.19 11.48
C ASP A 104 -19.29 32.46 10.64
N ILE A 105 -18.31 32.40 9.73
CA ILE A 105 -17.85 33.52 8.92
C ILE A 105 -17.95 33.13 7.44
N SER A 106 -18.22 34.10 6.57
CA SER A 106 -18.12 33.92 5.12
C SER A 106 -17.16 34.94 4.54
N ASP A 107 -16.25 34.49 3.67
CA ASP A 107 -15.22 35.32 3.02
C ASP A 107 -15.23 35.11 1.51
N SER A 108 -15.31 36.21 0.75
CA SER A 108 -15.42 36.17 -0.72
C SER A 108 -14.08 36.26 -1.45
N ILE A 109 -12.95 36.43 -0.75
CA ILE A 109 -11.64 36.66 -1.35
C ILE A 109 -10.76 35.42 -1.26
N ILE A 110 -10.71 34.76 -0.10
CA ILE A 110 -9.99 33.49 0.04
C ILE A 110 -10.61 32.42 -0.85
N GLN A 111 -9.80 31.47 -1.32
CA GLN A 111 -10.29 30.34 -2.09
C GLN A 111 -9.67 29.05 -1.57
N LEU A 112 -10.38 27.93 -1.74
CA LEU A 112 -9.85 26.60 -1.45
C LEU A 112 -9.24 25.95 -2.71
N TYR A 113 -9.55 26.44 -3.91
CA TYR A 113 -9.07 25.85 -5.17
C TYR A 113 -7.58 26.20 -5.45
N ASN A 114 -6.72 25.18 -5.58
CA ASN A 114 -5.26 25.29 -5.69
C ASN A 114 -4.70 25.89 -6.99
N ASN A 115 -5.55 26.25 -7.94
CA ASN A 115 -5.16 26.84 -9.22
C ASN A 115 -5.18 28.38 -9.22
N THR A 116 -5.32 29.02 -8.05
CA THR A 116 -5.39 30.48 -7.94
C THR A 116 -4.38 31.02 -6.94
N ALA A 117 -3.93 32.26 -7.17
CA ALA A 117 -3.07 32.98 -6.24
C ALA A 117 -3.73 33.27 -4.88
N ARG A 118 -5.02 32.94 -4.72
CA ARG A 118 -5.84 33.15 -3.51
C ARG A 118 -6.04 31.88 -2.70
N SER A 119 -5.47 30.75 -3.14
CA SER A 119 -5.62 29.47 -2.44
C SER A 119 -5.00 29.55 -1.06
N ILE A 120 -5.76 29.12 -0.05
CA ILE A 120 -5.31 29.07 1.35
C ILE A 120 -4.94 27.65 1.82
N ILE A 121 -4.96 26.67 0.92
CA ILE A 121 -4.61 25.29 1.26
C ILE A 121 -3.12 25.21 1.61
N ASN A 122 -2.81 24.45 2.67
CA ASN A 122 -1.47 24.35 3.27
C ASN A 122 -0.94 25.65 3.88
N LEU A 123 -1.75 26.71 3.97
CA LEU A 123 -1.37 27.93 4.68
C LEU A 123 -1.76 27.86 6.16
N PRO A 124 -0.95 28.45 7.06
CA PRO A 124 -1.34 28.62 8.45
C PRO A 124 -2.49 29.59 8.66
N VAL A 125 -3.41 29.18 9.53
CA VAL A 125 -4.43 30.03 10.15
C VAL A 125 -3.97 30.31 11.58
N VAL A 126 -3.99 31.59 11.95
CA VAL A 126 -3.49 32.08 13.23
C VAL A 126 -4.57 32.92 13.91
N VAL A 127 -4.81 32.65 15.18
CA VAL A 127 -5.59 33.48 16.10
C VAL A 127 -4.61 34.19 17.02
N HIS A 128 -4.51 35.50 16.88
CA HIS A 128 -3.66 36.37 17.68
C HIS A 128 -4.31 36.71 19.02
N THR A 129 -3.51 36.96 20.04
CA THR A 129 -4.00 37.35 21.38
C THR A 129 -4.46 38.79 21.49
N ARG A 130 -4.10 39.63 20.51
CA ARG A 130 -4.50 41.03 20.44
C ARG A 130 -5.57 41.22 19.38
N MET A 131 -6.42 42.21 19.63
CA MET A 131 -7.36 42.73 18.65
C MET A 131 -6.59 43.35 17.47
N ASP A 132 -7.09 43.09 16.28
CA ASP A 132 -6.68 43.68 15.02
C ASP A 132 -7.32 45.07 14.83
N ASP A 133 -6.52 46.09 14.54
CA ASP A 133 -6.97 47.46 14.28
C ASP A 133 -7.54 47.68 12.86
N LEU A 134 -7.54 46.63 12.04
CA LEU A 134 -8.08 46.58 10.68
C LEU A 134 -7.40 47.57 9.71
N GLY A 135 -6.16 47.98 9.99
CA GLY A 135 -5.39 48.92 9.16
C GLY A 135 -5.77 50.39 9.38
N THR A 136 -6.46 50.71 10.48
CA THR A 136 -6.95 52.07 10.79
C THR A 136 -6.05 52.86 11.75
N GLY A 137 -5.01 52.22 12.28
CA GLY A 137 -4.01 52.82 13.14
C GLY A 137 -3.03 53.72 12.38
N THR A 138 -2.30 54.55 13.13
CA THR A 138 -1.34 55.52 12.57
C THR A 138 0.09 55.00 12.51
N SER A 139 0.34 53.78 12.98
CA SER A 139 1.67 53.19 13.00
C SER A 139 2.01 52.48 11.68
N PRO A 140 3.31 52.30 11.37
CA PRO A 140 3.73 51.48 10.22
C PRO A 140 3.26 50.02 10.31
N ASN A 141 3.03 49.49 11.51
CA ASN A 141 2.57 48.10 11.70
C ASN A 141 1.08 47.94 11.41
N SER A 142 0.28 49.01 11.52
CA SER A 142 -1.15 48.98 11.21
C SER A 142 -1.38 48.57 9.76
N ILE A 143 -0.64 49.16 8.82
CA ILE A 143 -0.76 48.88 7.38
C ILE A 143 -0.21 47.52 6.96
N THR A 144 0.62 46.87 7.79
CA THR A 144 1.24 45.58 7.46
C THR A 144 0.62 44.40 8.19
N THR A 145 0.13 44.59 9.41
CA THR A 145 -0.26 43.48 10.30
C THR A 145 -1.40 43.84 11.24
N GLY A 146 -1.99 45.03 11.11
CA GLY A 146 -3.11 45.46 11.94
C GLY A 146 -2.82 45.61 13.43
N GLU A 147 -1.55 45.80 13.82
CA GLU A 147 -1.06 45.83 15.23
C GLU A 147 -1.38 44.57 16.08
N SER A 148 -1.87 43.49 15.44
CA SER A 148 -2.29 42.26 16.12
C SER A 148 -1.11 41.37 16.55
N ILE A 149 0.11 41.65 16.09
CA ILE A 149 1.29 40.82 16.36
C ILE A 149 1.81 41.07 17.79
N SER A 150 1.50 40.17 18.71
CA SER A 150 2.29 39.94 19.91
C SER A 150 3.05 38.61 19.73
N ARG A 151 4.38 38.68 19.59
CA ARG A 151 5.22 37.51 19.21
C ARG A 151 5.40 36.45 20.31
N GLN A 152 4.76 36.62 21.47
CA GLN A 152 4.96 35.71 22.62
C GLN A 152 3.74 34.87 22.97
N ASP A 153 2.52 35.27 22.60
CA ASP A 153 1.32 34.49 22.87
C ASP A 153 0.41 34.55 21.63
N SER A 154 0.37 33.51 20.80
CA SER A 154 -0.52 33.41 19.63
C SER A 154 -0.83 31.93 19.38
N PHE A 155 -1.98 31.63 18.81
CA PHE A 155 -2.44 30.25 18.54
C PHE A 155 -2.40 30.02 17.04
N GLY A 156 -1.60 29.08 16.55
CA GLY A 156 -1.38 28.92 15.10
C GLY A 156 -1.26 27.46 14.68
N LEU A 157 -1.96 27.10 13.61
CA LEU A 157 -1.82 25.80 12.94
C LEU A 157 -2.05 25.89 11.43
N THR A 158 -1.49 24.91 10.71
CA THR A 158 -1.59 24.79 9.25
C THR A 158 -2.93 24.21 8.84
N VAL A 159 -3.62 24.87 7.89
CA VAL A 159 -4.79 24.30 7.20
C VAL A 159 -4.32 23.05 6.46
N LYS A 160 -4.75 21.88 6.93
CA LYS A 160 -4.42 20.61 6.30
C LYS A 160 -5.64 20.12 5.53
N GLU A 161 -5.38 19.58 4.34
CA GLU A 161 -6.38 18.78 3.64
C GLU A 161 -6.85 17.67 4.59
N THR A 162 -8.16 17.55 4.79
CA THR A 162 -8.73 16.44 5.54
C THR A 162 -8.48 15.15 4.74
N VAL A 163 -8.31 14.00 5.41
CA VAL A 163 -8.20 12.67 4.76
C VAL A 163 -9.34 12.44 3.75
N GLY A 164 -10.53 13.01 4.03
CA GLY A 164 -11.66 13.01 3.11
C GLY A 164 -11.41 13.72 1.76
N TYR A 165 -10.54 14.72 1.69
CA TYR A 165 -10.19 15.40 0.43
C TYR A 165 -9.15 14.65 -0.40
N VAL A 166 -8.19 13.94 0.20
CA VAL A 166 -7.34 12.98 -0.53
C VAL A 166 -8.24 11.96 -1.24
N TYR A 167 -9.26 11.46 -0.53
CA TYR A 167 -10.23 10.53 -1.10
C TYR A 167 -11.19 11.18 -2.11
N GLN A 168 -11.62 12.43 -1.94
CA GLN A 168 -12.41 13.16 -2.94
C GLN A 168 -11.59 13.51 -4.19
N ARG A 169 -10.30 13.81 -4.05
CA ARG A 169 -9.39 14.05 -5.19
C ARG A 169 -9.08 12.76 -5.90
N LEU A 170 -8.80 11.67 -5.18
CA LEU A 170 -8.76 10.33 -5.74
C LEU A 170 -10.08 10.05 -6.46
N ARG A 171 -11.24 10.29 -5.85
CA ARG A 171 -12.56 10.10 -6.48
C ARG A 171 -12.72 10.94 -7.76
N ALA A 172 -12.29 12.19 -7.76
CA ALA A 172 -12.33 13.06 -8.95
C ALA A 172 -11.29 12.65 -10.02
N GLU A 173 -10.13 12.13 -9.63
CA GLU A 173 -9.12 11.54 -10.52
C GLU A 173 -9.61 10.18 -11.10
N ILE A 174 -10.35 9.40 -10.30
CA ILE A 174 -10.88 8.06 -10.59
C ILE A 174 -12.12 8.14 -11.50
N PHE A 175 -13.06 9.03 -11.19
CA PHE A 175 -14.38 9.11 -11.85
C PHE A 175 -14.57 10.40 -12.68
N GLY A 176 -13.61 11.34 -12.65
CA GLY A 176 -13.65 12.62 -13.38
C GLY A 176 -14.43 13.73 -12.66
N ASN A 177 -14.24 14.99 -13.09
CA ASN A 177 -15.06 16.16 -12.71
C ASN A 177 -16.42 16.18 -13.43
N GLN A 178 -17.03 15.02 -13.69
CA GLN A 178 -18.37 15.02 -14.29
C GLN A 178 -19.38 15.40 -13.21
N SER A 179 -19.92 16.61 -13.34
CA SER A 179 -21.25 16.95 -12.83
C SER A 179 -22.22 15.96 -13.47
N ASP A 180 -22.53 14.87 -12.78
CA ASP A 180 -23.13 13.69 -13.41
C ASP A 180 -24.62 13.93 -13.68
N THR A 181 -24.91 14.39 -14.89
CA THR A 181 -26.20 14.24 -15.53
C THR A 181 -26.46 12.74 -15.76
N GLY A 182 -26.97 12.04 -14.75
CA GLY A 182 -27.51 10.67 -14.86
C GLY A 182 -26.51 9.51 -14.77
N SER A 183 -25.78 9.40 -13.65
CA SER A 183 -24.72 8.39 -13.46
C SER A 183 -25.20 6.93 -13.68
N ILE A 184 -24.40 6.14 -14.40
CA ILE A 184 -24.60 4.69 -14.55
C ILE A 184 -24.23 3.99 -13.22
N SER A 185 -25.10 3.10 -12.76
CA SER A 185 -24.90 2.36 -11.51
C SER A 185 -23.77 1.32 -11.62
N HIS A 186 -23.16 0.95 -10.50
CA HIS A 186 -22.16 -0.11 -10.41
C HIS A 186 -22.70 -1.27 -9.57
N ILE A 187 -22.40 -2.50 -9.97
CA ILE A 187 -22.72 -3.72 -9.22
C ILE A 187 -21.43 -4.53 -9.05
N PHE A 188 -21.12 -4.86 -7.81
CA PHE A 188 -19.99 -5.72 -7.47
C PHE A 188 -20.50 -7.07 -6.96
N PHE A 189 -20.25 -8.11 -7.73
CA PHE A 189 -20.64 -9.48 -7.42
C PHE A 189 -19.52 -10.20 -6.67
N VAL A 190 -19.83 -10.78 -5.52
CA VAL A 190 -18.91 -11.62 -4.73
C VAL A 190 -19.33 -13.07 -4.92
N PHE A 191 -18.74 -13.77 -5.89
CA PHE A 191 -18.95 -15.20 -6.07
C PHE A 191 -18.17 -15.97 -5.01
N GLY A 192 -18.81 -16.94 -4.36
CA GLY A 192 -18.24 -17.60 -3.20
C GLY A 192 -18.35 -16.76 -1.92
N ALA A 193 -19.39 -15.92 -1.82
CA ALA A 193 -19.60 -15.01 -0.69
C ALA A 193 -19.67 -15.69 0.70
N SER A 194 -20.05 -16.97 0.77
CA SER A 194 -20.03 -17.76 2.01
C SER A 194 -18.65 -18.32 2.38
N GLY A 195 -17.64 -18.13 1.51
CA GLY A 195 -16.31 -18.67 1.64
C GLY A 195 -15.38 -17.89 2.57
N ASP A 196 -14.26 -18.53 2.89
CA ASP A 196 -13.29 -18.03 3.88
C ASP A 196 -12.57 -16.76 3.39
N LEU A 197 -12.25 -16.68 2.09
CA LEU A 197 -11.63 -15.49 1.48
C LEU A 197 -12.58 -14.29 1.50
N ALA A 198 -13.84 -14.49 1.15
CA ALA A 198 -14.87 -13.45 1.15
C ALA A 198 -15.04 -12.85 2.57
N LYS A 199 -15.19 -13.73 3.56
CA LYS A 199 -15.35 -13.38 4.98
C LYS A 199 -14.15 -12.62 5.57
N LYS A 200 -12.92 -13.10 5.30
CA LYS A 200 -11.70 -12.61 5.94
C LYS A 200 -11.06 -11.42 5.22
N LYS A 201 -11.28 -11.27 3.92
CA LYS A 201 -10.61 -10.28 3.08
C LYS A 201 -11.57 -9.43 2.24
N ILE A 202 -12.42 -10.03 1.41
CA ILE A 202 -13.18 -9.25 0.41
C ILE A 202 -14.21 -8.31 1.04
N TYR A 203 -15.11 -8.80 1.89
CA TYR A 203 -16.09 -7.93 2.55
C TYR A 203 -15.44 -6.86 3.46
N PRO A 204 -14.42 -7.19 4.28
CA PRO A 204 -13.64 -6.18 4.99
C PRO A 204 -13.02 -5.11 4.07
N THR A 205 -12.46 -5.51 2.93
CA THR A 205 -11.90 -4.60 1.93
C THR A 205 -12.98 -3.69 1.32
N LEU A 206 -14.12 -4.26 0.93
CA LEU A 206 -15.24 -3.49 0.39
C LEU A 206 -15.79 -2.49 1.41
N TRP A 207 -15.82 -2.89 2.69
CA TRP A 207 -16.15 -2.00 3.80
C TRP A 207 -15.14 -0.85 3.92
N SER A 208 -13.83 -1.12 3.92
CA SER A 208 -12.81 -0.06 3.98
C SER A 208 -12.96 0.94 2.84
N LEU A 209 -13.13 0.45 1.60
CA LEU A 209 -13.31 1.32 0.43
C LEU A 209 -14.61 2.15 0.50
N TYR A 210 -15.69 1.56 1.02
CA TYR A 210 -16.95 2.28 1.21
C TYR A 210 -16.88 3.30 2.34
N ARG A 211 -16.29 2.94 3.48
CA ARG A 211 -16.05 3.81 4.64
C ARG A 211 -15.26 5.06 4.23
N ASP A 212 -14.26 4.85 3.38
CA ASP A 212 -13.33 5.88 2.89
C ASP A 212 -13.87 6.61 1.64
N GLU A 213 -15.11 6.33 1.22
CA GLU A 213 -15.83 7.02 0.13
C GLU A 213 -15.12 6.95 -1.24
N LEU A 214 -14.30 5.89 -1.43
CA LEU A 214 -13.53 5.62 -2.63
C LEU A 214 -14.32 4.92 -3.76
N LEU A 215 -15.54 4.51 -3.46
CA LEU A 215 -16.41 3.79 -4.40
C LEU A 215 -17.40 4.74 -5.08
N PRO A 216 -17.95 4.36 -6.26
CA PRO A 216 -19.01 5.11 -6.90
C PRO A 216 -20.21 5.32 -5.96
N GLU A 217 -20.91 6.45 -6.11
CA GLU A 217 -22.07 6.78 -5.26
C GLU A 217 -23.21 5.76 -5.41
N HIS A 218 -23.49 5.38 -6.66
CA HIS A 218 -24.55 4.44 -7.02
C HIS A 218 -24.00 3.02 -7.16
N ILE A 219 -23.56 2.44 -6.05
CA ILE A 219 -23.04 1.07 -6.00
C ILE A 219 -23.95 0.10 -5.24
N ARG A 220 -24.03 -1.13 -5.75
CA ARG A 220 -24.65 -2.29 -5.08
C ARG A 220 -23.66 -3.44 -4.97
N PHE A 221 -23.80 -4.23 -3.91
CA PHE A 221 -23.00 -5.45 -3.72
C PHE A 221 -23.93 -6.67 -3.71
N ILE A 222 -23.58 -7.71 -4.46
CA ILE A 222 -24.38 -8.94 -4.54
C ILE A 222 -23.48 -10.12 -4.22
N GLY A 223 -23.69 -10.73 -3.05
CA GLY A 223 -23.06 -12.01 -2.72
C GLY A 223 -23.78 -13.16 -3.43
N TYR A 224 -23.02 -14.12 -3.95
CA TYR A 224 -23.56 -15.29 -4.63
C TYR A 224 -22.85 -16.57 -4.19
N ALA A 225 -23.59 -17.57 -3.69
CA ALA A 225 -23.07 -18.91 -3.44
C ALA A 225 -24.18 -19.97 -3.36
N ARG A 226 -23.80 -21.25 -3.24
CA ARG A 226 -24.75 -22.38 -3.10
C ARG A 226 -25.47 -22.43 -1.75
N SER A 227 -24.94 -21.76 -0.73
CA SER A 227 -25.46 -21.85 0.64
C SER A 227 -26.73 -21.03 0.80
N GLU A 228 -27.79 -21.60 1.37
CA GLU A 228 -28.99 -20.84 1.71
C GLU A 228 -28.78 -20.07 3.02
N ILE A 229 -28.11 -18.91 2.93
CA ILE A 229 -27.85 -18.01 4.07
C ILE A 229 -28.35 -16.60 3.78
N THR A 230 -28.53 -15.80 4.83
CA THR A 230 -28.93 -14.40 4.68
C THR A 230 -27.70 -13.47 4.63
N ILE A 231 -27.91 -12.25 4.16
CA ILE A 231 -26.83 -11.25 4.10
C ILE A 231 -26.38 -10.86 5.52
N GLU A 232 -27.30 -10.80 6.48
CA GLU A 232 -27.00 -10.54 7.89
C GLU A 232 -26.03 -11.59 8.43
N LYS A 233 -26.24 -12.87 8.06
CA LYS A 233 -25.35 -13.95 8.49
C LYS A 233 -23.93 -13.82 7.92
N ILE A 234 -23.80 -13.30 6.70
CA ILE A 234 -22.50 -13.00 6.10
C ILE A 234 -21.79 -11.90 6.89
N PHE A 235 -22.51 -10.83 7.21
CA PHE A 235 -21.97 -9.71 7.98
C PHE A 235 -21.63 -10.07 9.42
N GLU A 236 -22.45 -10.86 10.11
CA GLU A 236 -22.12 -11.41 11.44
C GLU A 236 -20.78 -12.15 11.42
N ASN A 237 -20.57 -12.96 10.38
CA ASN A 237 -19.35 -13.72 10.19
C ASN A 237 -18.14 -12.80 9.89
N ALA A 238 -18.33 -11.76 9.09
CA ALA A 238 -17.27 -10.85 8.66
C ALA A 238 -16.98 -9.73 9.67
N ALA A 239 -17.88 -9.42 10.60
CA ALA A 239 -17.81 -8.28 11.52
C ALA A 239 -16.48 -8.20 12.28
N LYS A 240 -15.97 -9.35 12.75
CA LYS A 240 -14.69 -9.42 13.47
C LYS A 240 -13.46 -9.00 12.64
N TYR A 241 -13.57 -9.01 11.32
CA TYR A 241 -12.51 -8.62 10.40
C TYR A 241 -12.66 -7.18 9.89
N MET A 242 -13.87 -6.60 9.95
CA MET A 242 -14.16 -5.24 9.48
C MET A 242 -13.66 -4.14 10.43
N LYS A 243 -13.49 -4.46 11.72
CA LYS A 243 -12.96 -3.54 12.75
C LYS A 243 -13.68 -2.17 12.75
N VAL A 244 -15.01 -2.20 12.69
CA VAL A 244 -15.87 -1.00 12.65
C VAL A 244 -15.70 -0.19 13.92
N LYS A 245 -15.44 1.11 13.80
CA LYS A 245 -15.35 2.03 14.95
C LYS A 245 -16.74 2.54 15.36
N GLU A 246 -16.84 3.04 16.58
CA GLU A 246 -18.11 3.54 17.13
C GLU A 246 -18.70 4.69 16.30
N ASN A 247 -17.85 5.62 15.87
CA ASN A 247 -18.23 6.74 14.99
C ASN A 247 -18.53 6.34 13.53
N GLU A 248 -18.38 5.07 13.17
CA GLU A 248 -18.60 4.55 11.80
C GLU A 248 -19.90 3.74 11.69
N HIS A 249 -20.62 3.52 12.79
CA HIS A 249 -21.80 2.63 12.83
C HIS A 249 -22.90 3.02 11.84
N GLU A 250 -23.22 4.31 11.73
CA GLU A 250 -24.26 4.75 10.79
C GLU A 250 -23.87 4.47 9.33
N LYS A 251 -22.59 4.68 8.97
CA LYS A 251 -22.07 4.34 7.63
C LYS A 251 -22.07 2.83 7.43
N TYR A 252 -21.74 2.06 8.45
CA TYR A 252 -21.74 0.60 8.41
C TYR A 252 -23.15 0.04 8.18
N GLU A 253 -24.16 0.55 8.87
CA GLU A 253 -25.55 0.14 8.62
C GLU A 253 -26.01 0.46 7.20
N LYS A 254 -25.61 1.63 6.66
CA LYS A 254 -25.85 1.96 5.25
C LYS A 254 -25.15 0.98 4.32
N PHE A 255 -23.91 0.60 4.62
CA PHE A 255 -23.16 -0.40 3.86
C PHE A 255 -23.88 -1.76 3.86
N VAL A 256 -24.33 -2.26 5.02
CA VAL A 256 -25.08 -3.51 5.12
C VAL A 256 -26.36 -3.46 4.26
N LYS A 257 -27.10 -2.33 4.29
CA LYS A 257 -28.35 -2.16 3.52
C LYS A 257 -28.17 -2.16 2.00
N ILE A 258 -27.01 -1.77 1.48
CA ILE A 258 -26.72 -1.79 0.02
C ILE A 258 -26.16 -3.14 -0.47
N ASN A 259 -25.96 -4.09 0.44
CA ASN A 259 -25.57 -5.45 0.12
C ASN A 259 -26.81 -6.35 -0.01
N SER A 260 -26.74 -7.31 -0.91
CA SER A 260 -27.76 -8.33 -1.12
C SER A 260 -27.10 -9.69 -1.29
N TYR A 261 -27.86 -10.77 -1.09
CA TYR A 261 -27.37 -12.14 -1.24
C TYR A 261 -28.34 -12.96 -2.08
N ILE A 262 -27.81 -13.75 -3.00
CA ILE A 262 -28.58 -14.65 -3.86
C ILE A 262 -27.95 -16.04 -3.79
N ALA A 263 -28.77 -17.03 -3.43
CA ALA A 263 -28.36 -18.43 -3.45
C ALA A 263 -28.53 -19.01 -4.86
N GLY A 264 -27.58 -19.82 -5.32
CA GLY A 264 -27.66 -20.49 -6.62
C GLY A 264 -26.46 -21.38 -6.94
N SER A 265 -26.61 -22.26 -7.94
CA SER A 265 -25.56 -23.17 -8.38
C SER A 265 -24.55 -22.51 -9.32
N TYR A 266 -23.34 -23.05 -9.38
CA TYR A 266 -22.26 -22.59 -10.26
C TYR A 266 -22.28 -23.20 -11.67
N ASP A 267 -23.23 -24.10 -11.95
CA ASP A 267 -23.35 -24.89 -13.18
C ASP A 267 -24.74 -24.87 -13.82
N ASN A 268 -25.69 -24.12 -13.25
CA ASN A 268 -27.07 -24.05 -13.74
C ASN A 268 -27.36 -22.69 -14.40
N GLY A 269 -27.68 -22.69 -15.69
CA GLY A 269 -28.01 -21.47 -16.43
C GLY A 269 -29.23 -20.70 -15.90
N GLN A 270 -30.24 -21.40 -15.34
CA GLN A 270 -31.43 -20.73 -14.80
C GLN A 270 -31.09 -19.86 -13.58
N ASP A 271 -30.13 -20.31 -12.76
CA ASP A 271 -29.71 -19.56 -11.58
C ASP A 271 -28.98 -18.26 -11.96
N PHE A 272 -28.23 -18.27 -13.06
CA PHE A 272 -27.56 -17.08 -13.60
C PHE A 272 -28.53 -16.12 -14.30
N GLU A 273 -29.58 -16.64 -14.93
CA GLU A 273 -30.66 -15.81 -15.45
C GLU A 273 -31.40 -15.11 -14.32
N ASN A 274 -31.72 -15.83 -13.24
CA ASN A 274 -32.32 -15.26 -12.03
C ASN A 274 -31.40 -14.21 -11.39
N LEU A 275 -30.10 -14.49 -11.30
CA LEU A 275 -29.10 -13.53 -10.82
C LEU A 275 -29.09 -12.24 -11.64
N ASN A 276 -29.19 -12.35 -12.97
CA ASN A 276 -29.24 -11.19 -13.86
C ASN A 276 -30.52 -10.36 -13.66
N ILE A 277 -31.68 -11.02 -13.52
CA ILE A 277 -32.97 -10.35 -13.27
C ILE A 277 -32.93 -9.57 -11.95
N GLU A 278 -32.49 -10.20 -10.87
CA GLU A 278 -32.40 -9.54 -9.56
C GLU A 278 -31.36 -8.41 -9.55
N ALA A 279 -30.23 -8.58 -10.23
CA ALA A 279 -29.23 -7.52 -10.37
C ALA A 279 -29.77 -6.27 -11.09
N ASN A 280 -30.54 -6.45 -12.18
CA ASN A 280 -31.17 -5.34 -12.90
C ASN A 280 -32.25 -4.65 -12.05
N LYS A 281 -33.01 -5.43 -11.29
CA LYS A 281 -34.02 -4.89 -10.36
C LYS A 281 -33.39 -4.06 -9.25
N LEU A 282 -32.27 -4.52 -8.67
CA LEU A 282 -31.57 -3.83 -7.58
C LEU A 282 -30.87 -2.53 -8.01
N SER A 283 -30.35 -2.51 -9.25
CA SER A 283 -29.71 -1.33 -9.85
C SER A 283 -30.69 -0.41 -10.56
N LYS A 284 -31.92 -0.88 -10.84
CA LYS A 284 -32.94 -0.20 -11.67
C LYS A 284 -32.44 0.14 -13.09
N GLN A 285 -31.36 -0.50 -13.55
CA GLN A 285 -30.70 -0.24 -14.82
C GLN A 285 -30.14 -1.54 -15.41
N ASP A 286 -30.48 -1.84 -16.67
CA ASP A 286 -29.88 -2.98 -17.39
C ASP A 286 -28.43 -2.70 -17.86
N SER A 287 -28.01 -1.44 -17.80
CA SER A 287 -26.71 -0.95 -18.27
C SER A 287 -25.71 -0.68 -17.14
N ALA A 288 -26.00 -1.13 -15.91
CA ALA A 288 -25.08 -0.95 -14.79
C ALA A 288 -23.72 -1.62 -15.07
N HIS A 289 -22.63 -0.97 -14.69
CA HIS A 289 -21.29 -1.55 -14.75
C HIS A 289 -21.18 -2.73 -13.78
N ARG A 290 -20.59 -3.84 -14.22
CA ARG A 290 -20.56 -5.09 -13.44
C ARG A 290 -19.15 -5.57 -13.18
N LEU A 291 -18.79 -5.75 -11.91
CA LEU A 291 -17.55 -6.38 -11.48
C LEU A 291 -17.85 -7.74 -10.88
N PHE A 292 -17.20 -8.79 -11.37
CA PHE A 292 -17.39 -10.16 -10.89
C PHE A 292 -16.13 -10.64 -10.18
N TYR A 293 -16.17 -10.75 -8.85
CA TYR A 293 -15.08 -11.29 -8.05
C TYR A 293 -15.26 -12.79 -7.83
N LEU A 294 -14.37 -13.60 -8.40
CA LEU A 294 -14.41 -15.06 -8.29
C LEU A 294 -13.63 -15.57 -7.08
N ALA A 295 -14.19 -15.45 -5.87
CA ALA A 295 -13.65 -16.07 -4.66
C ALA A 295 -14.03 -17.56 -4.58
N LEU A 296 -13.76 -18.30 -5.67
CA LEU A 296 -14.18 -19.68 -5.91
C LEU A 296 -12.97 -20.61 -6.07
N PRO A 297 -13.13 -21.92 -5.86
CA PRO A 297 -12.11 -22.89 -6.24
C PRO A 297 -11.96 -22.99 -7.76
N PRO A 298 -10.77 -23.34 -8.29
CA PRO A 298 -10.52 -23.42 -9.73
C PRO A 298 -11.44 -24.38 -10.49
N SER A 299 -11.95 -25.42 -9.83
CA SER A 299 -12.78 -26.47 -10.43
C SER A 299 -14.09 -25.95 -11.03
N VAL A 300 -14.58 -24.80 -10.57
CA VAL A 300 -15.83 -24.20 -11.06
C VAL A 300 -15.61 -23.00 -11.99
N TYR A 301 -14.36 -22.60 -12.24
CA TYR A 301 -14.06 -21.39 -13.03
C TYR A 301 -14.58 -21.50 -14.47
N GLU A 302 -14.39 -22.65 -15.12
CA GLU A 302 -14.81 -22.84 -16.52
C GLU A 302 -16.33 -22.62 -16.66
N SER A 303 -17.11 -23.31 -15.83
CA SER A 303 -18.58 -23.22 -15.80
C SER A 303 -19.08 -21.80 -15.47
N VAL A 304 -18.57 -21.22 -14.38
CA VAL A 304 -19.04 -19.90 -13.92
C VAL A 304 -18.75 -18.81 -14.95
N THR A 305 -17.57 -18.81 -15.55
CA THR A 305 -17.18 -17.77 -16.52
C THR A 305 -17.97 -17.87 -17.82
N GLU A 306 -18.29 -19.08 -18.28
CA GLU A 306 -19.19 -19.29 -19.41
C GLU A 306 -20.61 -18.76 -19.12
N LEU A 307 -21.16 -19.11 -17.96
CA LEU A 307 -22.51 -18.68 -17.56
C LEU A 307 -22.60 -17.17 -17.31
N ILE A 308 -21.59 -16.55 -16.70
CA ILE A 308 -21.51 -15.08 -16.56
C ILE A 308 -21.54 -14.41 -17.94
N SER A 309 -20.72 -14.89 -18.89
CA SER A 309 -20.67 -14.30 -20.22
C SER A 309 -21.99 -14.45 -20.97
N LYS A 310 -22.71 -15.56 -20.76
CA LYS A 310 -23.96 -15.84 -21.47
C LYS A 310 -25.16 -15.07 -20.91
N TYR A 311 -25.30 -14.98 -19.58
CA TYR A 311 -26.51 -14.48 -18.94
C TYR A 311 -26.34 -13.13 -18.22
N CYS A 312 -25.12 -12.78 -17.81
CA CYS A 312 -24.88 -11.66 -16.90
C CYS A 312 -24.07 -10.50 -17.51
N ARG A 313 -23.92 -10.43 -18.85
CA ARG A 313 -23.33 -9.26 -19.51
C ARG A 313 -24.31 -8.07 -19.48
N PRO A 314 -23.86 -6.86 -19.08
CA PRO A 314 -24.72 -5.68 -19.07
C PRO A 314 -24.98 -5.17 -20.50
N LYS A 315 -26.07 -4.42 -20.69
CA LYS A 315 -26.33 -3.71 -21.95
C LYS A 315 -25.43 -2.48 -22.06
N SER A 316 -25.05 -2.12 -23.29
CA SER A 316 -24.32 -0.86 -23.57
C SER A 316 -25.10 0.34 -23.00
N PRO A 317 -24.45 1.32 -22.36
CA PRO A 317 -22.99 1.55 -22.25
C PRO A 317 -22.28 0.83 -21.09
N GLY A 318 -22.96 -0.08 -20.39
CA GLY A 318 -22.38 -0.85 -19.29
C GLY A 318 -21.19 -1.71 -19.73
N TRP A 319 -20.21 -1.87 -18.82
CA TRP A 319 -19.02 -2.71 -19.04
C TRP A 319 -18.98 -3.82 -17.99
N LEU A 320 -18.24 -4.88 -18.30
CA LEU A 320 -18.01 -6.02 -17.41
C LEU A 320 -16.52 -6.16 -17.11
N ARG A 321 -16.17 -6.37 -15.84
CA ARG A 321 -14.80 -6.73 -15.42
C ARG A 321 -14.84 -7.98 -14.55
N LEU A 322 -13.97 -8.94 -14.84
CA LEU A 322 -13.86 -10.24 -14.18
C LEU A 322 -12.56 -10.28 -13.38
N ILE A 323 -12.67 -10.48 -12.07
CA ILE A 323 -11.55 -10.60 -11.14
C ILE A 323 -11.35 -12.07 -10.80
N VAL A 324 -10.17 -12.61 -11.14
CA VAL A 324 -9.85 -14.03 -11.00
C VAL A 324 -8.68 -14.20 -10.03
N GLU A 325 -8.84 -15.14 -9.10
CA GLU A 325 -7.84 -15.48 -8.08
C GLU A 325 -6.91 -16.61 -8.52
N LYS A 326 -5.76 -16.70 -7.85
CA LYS A 326 -4.86 -17.84 -7.97
C LYS A 326 -5.50 -19.11 -7.35
N PRO A 327 -5.18 -20.33 -7.84
CA PRO A 327 -4.13 -20.67 -8.81
C PRO A 327 -4.58 -20.58 -10.28
N PHE A 328 -3.70 -20.04 -11.13
CA PHE A 328 -3.92 -19.94 -12.58
C PHE A 328 -3.34 -21.16 -13.32
N GLY A 329 -3.85 -22.35 -12.98
CA GLY A 329 -3.27 -23.63 -13.39
C GLY A 329 -2.18 -24.12 -12.43
N LYS A 330 -1.66 -25.33 -12.69
CA LYS A 330 -0.61 -26.00 -11.92
C LYS A 330 0.68 -26.26 -12.72
N ASP A 331 0.59 -26.06 -14.02
CA ASP A 331 1.64 -26.26 -15.02
C ASP A 331 1.30 -25.39 -16.25
N LEU A 332 2.21 -25.33 -17.23
CA LEU A 332 2.00 -24.53 -18.44
C LEU A 332 0.75 -24.98 -19.21
N THR A 333 0.47 -26.29 -19.25
CA THR A 333 -0.62 -26.86 -20.04
C THR A 333 -1.99 -26.48 -19.47
N SER A 334 -2.18 -26.68 -18.17
CA SER A 334 -3.40 -26.33 -17.44
C SER A 334 -3.62 -24.81 -17.39
N SER A 335 -2.55 -24.02 -17.26
CA SER A 335 -2.63 -22.56 -17.32
C SER A 335 -3.08 -22.06 -18.70
N ASN A 336 -2.53 -22.66 -19.77
CA ASN A 336 -2.95 -22.37 -21.14
C ASN A 336 -4.40 -22.79 -21.39
N LYS A 337 -4.85 -23.94 -20.86
CA LYS A 337 -6.25 -24.39 -20.96
C LYS A 337 -7.19 -23.34 -20.37
N LEU A 338 -6.92 -22.88 -19.15
CA LEU A 338 -7.72 -21.85 -18.48
C LEU A 338 -7.69 -20.52 -19.26
N SER A 339 -6.52 -20.10 -19.72
CA SER A 339 -6.38 -18.84 -20.47
C SER A 339 -7.12 -18.87 -21.81
N LEU A 340 -7.05 -20.00 -22.54
CA LEU A 340 -7.80 -20.20 -23.78
C LEU A 340 -9.31 -20.27 -23.54
N HIS A 341 -9.75 -20.87 -22.43
CA HIS A 341 -11.16 -20.86 -22.02
C HIS A 341 -11.66 -19.44 -21.79
N LEU A 342 -10.97 -18.66 -20.94
CA LEU A 342 -11.35 -17.28 -20.64
C LEU A 342 -11.39 -16.40 -21.90
N LYS A 343 -10.41 -16.56 -22.80
CA LYS A 343 -10.32 -15.80 -24.06
C LYS A 343 -11.51 -16.02 -25.01
N LYS A 344 -12.23 -17.14 -24.89
CA LYS A 344 -13.45 -17.39 -25.70
C LYS A 344 -14.60 -16.46 -25.30
N PHE A 345 -14.64 -16.07 -24.02
CA PHE A 345 -15.79 -15.39 -23.43
C PHE A 345 -15.50 -13.94 -23.05
N PHE A 346 -14.24 -13.59 -22.76
CA PHE A 346 -13.83 -12.28 -22.29
C PHE A 346 -12.62 -11.76 -23.07
N THR A 347 -12.58 -10.45 -23.27
CA THR A 347 -11.39 -9.78 -23.78
C THR A 347 -10.35 -9.61 -22.66
N GLU A 348 -9.08 -9.42 -23.02
CA GLU A 348 -8.03 -9.19 -22.02
C GLU A 348 -8.19 -7.85 -21.28
N GLU A 349 -9.03 -6.93 -21.77
CA GLU A 349 -9.40 -5.71 -21.04
C GLU A 349 -10.42 -5.96 -19.93
N GLU A 350 -11.20 -7.03 -20.05
CA GLU A 350 -12.21 -7.41 -19.06
C GLU A 350 -11.63 -8.28 -17.94
N ILE A 351 -10.44 -8.87 -18.11
CA ILE A 351 -9.89 -9.85 -17.16
C ILE A 351 -8.83 -9.21 -16.24
N TYR A 352 -9.01 -9.40 -14.94
CA TYR A 352 -8.15 -8.91 -13.87
C TYR A 352 -7.66 -10.11 -13.03
N ARG A 353 -6.45 -10.59 -13.33
CA ARG A 353 -5.83 -11.71 -12.60
C ARG A 353 -5.07 -11.19 -11.40
N ILE A 354 -5.52 -11.54 -10.20
CA ILE A 354 -4.92 -11.08 -8.96
C ILE A 354 -3.61 -11.81 -8.67
N ASP A 355 -2.56 -11.01 -8.50
CA ASP A 355 -1.46 -11.33 -7.62
C ASP A 355 -1.40 -10.23 -6.54
N HIS A 356 -1.81 -10.58 -5.32
CA HIS A 356 -1.91 -9.59 -4.24
C HIS A 356 -0.56 -8.96 -3.85
N TYR A 357 0.59 -9.52 -4.25
CA TYR A 357 1.88 -8.85 -4.02
C TYR A 357 2.04 -7.59 -4.86
N LEU A 358 1.41 -7.52 -6.05
CA LEU A 358 1.39 -6.31 -6.89
C LEU A 358 0.59 -5.16 -6.24
N GLY A 359 -0.33 -5.49 -5.33
CA GLY A 359 -1.07 -4.51 -4.54
C GLY A 359 -0.29 -3.93 -3.35
N LYS A 360 0.90 -4.45 -3.02
CA LYS A 360 1.67 -3.99 -1.86
C LYS A 360 2.41 -2.70 -2.17
N GLU A 361 2.35 -1.76 -1.22
CA GLU A 361 2.96 -0.42 -1.30
C GLU A 361 4.41 -0.46 -1.79
N MET A 362 5.24 -1.29 -1.14
CA MET A 362 6.66 -1.36 -1.43
C MET A 362 6.97 -1.97 -2.79
N VAL A 363 6.11 -2.84 -3.31
CA VAL A 363 6.26 -3.42 -4.65
C VAL A 363 5.97 -2.36 -5.72
N GLN A 364 4.94 -1.54 -5.52
CA GLN A 364 4.64 -0.41 -6.41
C GLN A 364 5.75 0.64 -6.39
N ASN A 365 6.32 0.90 -5.21
CA ASN A 365 7.38 1.88 -5.06
C ASN A 365 8.68 1.51 -5.81
N ILE A 366 8.89 0.24 -6.17
CA ILE A 366 10.07 -0.17 -6.97
C ILE A 366 10.13 0.59 -8.30
N ILE A 367 9.00 0.79 -8.99
CA ILE A 367 8.97 1.52 -10.26
C ILE A 367 9.42 2.97 -10.06
N VAL A 368 8.93 3.62 -9.01
CA VAL A 368 9.28 5.01 -8.66
C VAL A 368 10.76 5.10 -8.27
N LEU A 369 11.23 4.21 -7.38
CA LEU A 369 12.64 4.15 -6.97
C LEU A 369 13.58 4.07 -8.18
N ARG A 370 13.28 3.18 -9.13
CA ARG A 370 14.14 2.93 -10.29
C ARG A 370 14.13 4.06 -11.31
N PHE A 371 12.96 4.63 -11.62
CA PHE A 371 12.82 5.49 -12.79
C PHE A 371 12.64 6.98 -12.48
N ALA A 372 12.37 7.35 -11.23
CA ALA A 372 12.30 8.75 -10.79
C ALA A 372 13.59 9.26 -10.14
N ASN A 373 14.52 8.36 -9.76
CA ASN A 373 15.75 8.74 -9.06
C ASN A 373 16.97 8.56 -9.97
N GLN A 374 17.66 9.66 -10.27
CA GLN A 374 18.82 9.65 -11.16
C GLN A 374 19.95 8.75 -10.63
N ILE A 375 20.25 8.80 -9.33
CA ILE A 375 21.30 7.98 -8.70
C ILE A 375 21.01 6.49 -8.93
N LEU A 376 19.82 6.03 -8.51
CA LEU A 376 19.44 4.63 -8.64
C LEU A 376 19.37 4.19 -10.11
N SER A 377 18.84 5.03 -11.00
CA SER A 377 18.73 4.69 -12.43
C SER A 377 20.07 4.39 -13.10
N ARG A 378 21.17 4.99 -12.61
CA ARG A 378 22.52 4.83 -13.18
C ARG A 378 23.23 3.57 -12.69
N VAL A 379 22.98 3.18 -11.44
CA VAL A 379 23.59 1.99 -10.82
C VAL A 379 22.75 0.72 -10.99
N TRP A 380 21.61 0.78 -11.70
CA TRP A 380 20.70 -0.35 -11.89
C TRP A 380 21.06 -1.26 -13.07
N ASN A 381 22.28 -1.79 -13.08
CA ASN A 381 22.80 -2.65 -14.15
C ASN A 381 23.95 -3.54 -13.64
N ARG A 382 24.40 -4.45 -14.50
CA ARG A 382 25.50 -5.39 -14.25
C ARG A 382 26.85 -4.77 -13.87
N ASP A 383 27.13 -3.52 -14.23
CA ASP A 383 28.41 -2.87 -13.93
C ASP A 383 28.49 -2.48 -12.45
N SER A 384 27.34 -2.25 -11.81
CA SER A 384 27.24 -1.87 -10.39
C SER A 384 26.69 -3.00 -9.52
N ILE A 385 25.73 -3.80 -10.02
CA ILE A 385 25.04 -4.83 -9.24
C ILE A 385 25.76 -6.18 -9.39
N ALA A 386 26.13 -6.77 -8.26
CA ALA A 386 26.72 -8.11 -8.20
C ALA A 386 25.65 -9.19 -8.19
N THR A 387 24.65 -9.09 -7.32
CA THR A 387 23.59 -10.07 -7.17
C THR A 387 22.26 -9.43 -6.76
N VAL A 388 21.15 -10.07 -7.12
CA VAL A 388 19.81 -9.69 -6.64
C VAL A 388 19.19 -10.88 -5.94
N SER A 389 18.72 -10.69 -4.71
CA SER A 389 18.00 -11.71 -3.95
C SER A 389 16.58 -11.26 -3.65
N ILE A 390 15.60 -12.11 -3.94
CA ILE A 390 14.19 -11.88 -3.63
C ILE A 390 13.76 -12.97 -2.65
N ILE A 391 13.41 -12.55 -1.45
CA ILE A 391 13.24 -13.45 -0.31
C ILE A 391 11.81 -13.36 0.19
N PHE A 392 11.19 -14.52 0.37
CA PHE A 392 9.92 -14.70 1.07
C PHE A 392 10.12 -15.76 2.16
N LYS A 393 9.76 -15.41 3.38
CA LYS A 393 9.80 -16.30 4.54
C LYS A 393 8.49 -16.18 5.31
N GLU A 394 8.00 -17.32 5.75
CA GLU A 394 6.94 -17.41 6.74
C GLU A 394 7.44 -18.17 7.95
N ASP A 395 7.10 -17.67 9.13
CA ASP A 395 7.33 -18.30 10.43
C ASP A 395 6.27 -19.34 10.79
N ILE A 396 5.24 -19.48 9.95
CA ILE A 396 4.17 -20.47 10.10
C ILE A 396 4.39 -21.67 9.16
N GLY A 397 3.93 -22.85 9.59
CA GLY A 397 3.88 -24.07 8.78
C GLY A 397 2.67 -24.09 7.83
N THR A 398 2.16 -25.29 7.52
CA THR A 398 0.94 -25.44 6.69
C THR A 398 -0.38 -25.34 7.47
N GLN A 399 -0.35 -25.26 8.80
CA GLN A 399 -1.51 -24.99 9.67
C GLN A 399 -2.76 -25.84 9.35
N GLY A 400 -2.58 -27.14 9.14
CA GLY A 400 -3.66 -28.08 8.81
C GLY A 400 -4.20 -27.97 7.37
N ARG A 401 -3.57 -27.17 6.52
CA ARG A 401 -3.83 -27.09 5.08
C ARG A 401 -2.80 -27.88 4.26
N GLY A 402 -2.07 -28.80 4.91
CA GLY A 402 -0.99 -29.57 4.29
C GLY A 402 -1.45 -30.32 3.05
N GLY A 403 -2.64 -30.93 3.07
CA GLY A 403 -3.17 -31.68 1.91
C GLY A 403 -3.43 -30.81 0.67
N TYR A 404 -3.94 -29.58 0.83
CA TYR A 404 -4.05 -28.65 -0.29
C TYR A 404 -2.67 -28.16 -0.76
N PHE A 405 -1.77 -27.86 0.18
CA PHE A 405 -0.42 -27.40 -0.15
C PHE A 405 0.40 -28.49 -0.86
N ASP A 406 0.17 -29.77 -0.57
CA ASP A 406 0.88 -30.92 -1.13
C ASP A 406 0.72 -31.02 -2.67
N GLU A 407 -0.43 -30.60 -3.20
CA GLU A 407 -0.67 -30.60 -4.64
C GLU A 407 0.12 -29.52 -5.41
N PHE A 408 0.60 -28.48 -4.72
CA PHE A 408 1.23 -27.32 -5.35
C PHE A 408 2.72 -27.18 -4.98
N GLY A 409 3.04 -27.26 -3.69
CA GLY A 409 4.34 -26.96 -3.12
C GLY A 409 4.72 -25.48 -3.19
N ILE A 410 5.84 -25.14 -2.53
CA ILE A 410 6.26 -23.73 -2.35
C ILE A 410 6.59 -23.01 -3.68
N ILE A 411 7.06 -23.75 -4.68
CA ILE A 411 7.43 -23.18 -5.98
C ILE A 411 6.19 -22.65 -6.69
N ARG A 412 5.09 -23.41 -6.72
CA ARG A 412 3.83 -22.98 -7.34
C ARG A 412 3.08 -21.97 -6.47
N ASP A 413 3.13 -22.13 -5.14
CA ASP A 413 2.39 -21.26 -4.22
C ASP A 413 2.94 -19.83 -4.17
N VAL A 414 4.28 -19.66 -4.22
CA VAL A 414 4.96 -18.38 -3.97
C VAL A 414 5.96 -17.98 -5.05
N ILE A 415 6.80 -18.89 -5.53
CA ILE A 415 7.88 -18.51 -6.47
C ILE A 415 7.27 -18.13 -7.83
N GLN A 416 6.42 -18.99 -8.39
CA GLN A 416 5.84 -18.85 -9.74
C GLN A 416 5.03 -17.58 -9.92
N ASN A 417 4.40 -17.09 -8.85
CA ASN A 417 3.59 -15.88 -8.86
C ASN A 417 4.35 -14.71 -8.22
N HIS A 418 4.31 -14.57 -6.90
CA HIS A 418 4.75 -13.41 -6.15
C HIS A 418 6.20 -13.02 -6.44
N LEU A 419 7.12 -13.99 -6.40
CA LEU A 419 8.54 -13.69 -6.63
C LEU A 419 8.85 -13.39 -8.10
N MET A 420 8.20 -14.09 -9.04
CA MET A 420 8.32 -13.79 -10.47
C MET A 420 7.75 -12.42 -10.83
N GLN A 421 6.68 -11.98 -10.15
CA GLN A 421 6.13 -10.64 -10.31
C GLN A 421 7.07 -9.55 -9.77
N ILE A 422 7.66 -9.76 -8.60
CA ILE A 422 8.66 -8.84 -8.05
C ILE A 422 9.92 -8.80 -8.93
N LEU A 423 10.37 -9.96 -9.42
CA LEU A 423 11.48 -10.09 -10.35
C LEU A 423 11.24 -9.24 -11.60
N SER A 424 10.06 -9.35 -12.22
CA SER A 424 9.76 -8.62 -13.46
C SER A 424 9.80 -7.11 -13.24
N ILE A 425 9.30 -6.60 -12.11
CA ILE A 425 9.34 -5.16 -11.78
C ILE A 425 10.77 -4.68 -11.49
N ILE A 426 11.60 -5.49 -10.82
CA ILE A 426 13.01 -5.15 -10.54
C ILE A 426 13.86 -5.13 -11.80
N ALA A 427 13.62 -6.09 -12.70
CA ALA A 427 14.52 -6.37 -13.80
C ALA A 427 14.07 -5.81 -15.16
N MET A 428 12.81 -5.38 -15.32
CA MET A 428 12.31 -4.79 -16.57
C MET A 428 13.08 -3.53 -16.97
N GLU A 429 13.10 -3.21 -18.26
CA GLU A 429 13.64 -1.93 -18.73
C GLU A 429 12.74 -0.75 -18.36
N LYS A 430 13.21 0.48 -18.59
CA LYS A 430 12.39 1.67 -18.41
C LYS A 430 11.26 1.66 -19.44
N PRO A 431 9.98 1.64 -19.01
CA PRO A 431 8.87 1.65 -19.94
C PRO A 431 8.76 3.00 -20.64
N ARG A 432 8.10 3.00 -21.80
CA ARG A 432 7.86 4.22 -22.58
C ARG A 432 6.99 5.23 -21.81
N SER A 433 6.04 4.75 -21.03
CA SER A 433 5.18 5.56 -20.17
C SER A 433 4.72 4.76 -18.94
N THR A 434 3.95 5.39 -18.05
CA THR A 434 3.33 4.74 -16.89
C THR A 434 1.99 4.06 -17.23
N LYS A 435 1.62 3.98 -18.50
CA LYS A 435 0.42 3.24 -18.93
C LYS A 435 0.58 1.74 -18.68
N GLY A 436 -0.51 1.08 -18.29
CA GLY A 436 -0.47 -0.33 -17.89
C GLY A 436 -0.03 -1.31 -18.98
N GLU A 437 -0.25 -1.03 -20.27
CA GLU A 437 0.30 -1.86 -21.35
C GLU A 437 1.81 -1.66 -21.51
N ASP A 438 2.30 -0.41 -21.56
CA ASP A 438 3.74 -0.09 -21.71
C ASP A 438 4.57 -0.71 -20.56
N ILE A 439 4.06 -0.75 -19.32
CA ILE A 439 4.73 -1.41 -18.19
C ILE A 439 4.73 -2.94 -18.37
N ARG A 440 3.58 -3.54 -18.71
CA ARG A 440 3.46 -4.99 -18.85
C ARG A 440 4.26 -5.53 -20.04
N ASP A 441 4.42 -4.76 -21.09
CA ASP A 441 5.27 -5.13 -22.22
C ASP A 441 6.74 -5.28 -21.80
N GLU A 442 7.27 -4.37 -20.98
CA GLU A 442 8.64 -4.51 -20.48
C GLU A 442 8.79 -5.65 -19.47
N LYS A 443 7.75 -5.94 -18.66
CA LYS A 443 7.73 -7.14 -17.79
C LYS A 443 7.82 -8.42 -18.63
N VAL A 444 7.00 -8.56 -19.67
CA VAL A 444 6.97 -9.76 -20.53
C VAL A 444 8.27 -9.91 -21.33
N LYS A 445 8.79 -8.82 -21.90
CA LYS A 445 10.08 -8.81 -22.60
C LYS A 445 11.22 -9.30 -21.71
N LEU A 446 11.22 -8.90 -20.43
CA LEU A 446 12.16 -9.38 -19.44
C LEU A 446 11.99 -10.89 -19.20
N LEU A 447 10.77 -11.37 -18.94
CA LEU A 447 10.51 -12.80 -18.69
C LEU A 447 10.92 -13.69 -19.87
N ARG A 448 10.71 -13.23 -21.11
CA ARG A 448 11.21 -13.92 -22.32
C ARG A 448 12.73 -14.07 -22.37
N SER A 449 13.45 -13.16 -21.71
CA SER A 449 14.91 -13.17 -21.64
C SER A 449 15.46 -14.08 -20.53
N VAL A 450 14.59 -14.69 -19.71
CA VAL A 450 15.01 -15.62 -18.65
C VAL A 450 15.39 -16.96 -19.27
N VAL A 451 16.62 -17.39 -18.96
CA VAL A 451 17.21 -18.65 -19.41
C VAL A 451 16.56 -19.84 -18.67
N PRO A 452 16.35 -21.00 -19.32
CA PRO A 452 15.87 -22.20 -18.65
C PRO A 452 16.72 -22.59 -17.44
N ILE A 453 16.03 -23.00 -16.37
CA ILE A 453 16.62 -23.32 -15.07
C ILE A 453 17.23 -24.72 -15.13
N LYS A 454 18.41 -24.89 -14.51
CA LYS A 454 19.04 -26.19 -14.33
C LYS A 454 18.83 -26.68 -12.89
N LEU A 455 18.76 -28.00 -12.69
CA LEU A 455 18.66 -28.58 -11.35
C LEU A 455 19.79 -28.18 -10.39
N GLU A 456 21.01 -27.97 -10.90
CA GLU A 456 22.15 -27.51 -10.10
C GLU A 456 21.96 -26.10 -9.50
N ASP A 457 21.00 -25.34 -10.04
CA ASP A 457 20.65 -23.98 -9.63
C ASP A 457 19.42 -23.96 -8.70
N VAL A 458 18.96 -25.13 -8.26
CA VAL A 458 17.78 -25.30 -7.40
C VAL A 458 18.11 -26.06 -6.13
N VAL A 459 17.65 -25.53 -4.99
CA VAL A 459 17.65 -26.20 -3.69
C VAL A 459 16.22 -26.35 -3.24
N ILE A 460 15.82 -27.55 -2.87
CA ILE A 460 14.50 -27.84 -2.30
C ILE A 460 14.63 -28.48 -0.92
N GLY A 461 13.70 -28.16 -0.03
CA GLY A 461 13.66 -28.77 1.28
C GLY A 461 12.27 -28.87 1.88
N GLN A 462 12.19 -29.63 2.96
CA GLN A 462 10.96 -29.91 3.69
C GLN A 462 11.20 -29.76 5.19
N TYR A 463 10.31 -29.05 5.89
CA TYR A 463 10.53 -28.80 7.33
C TYR A 463 10.21 -30.03 8.18
N ILE A 464 11.02 -30.22 9.22
CA ILE A 464 10.81 -31.18 10.29
C ILE A 464 10.53 -30.46 11.61
N GLY A 465 9.82 -31.12 12.52
CA GLY A 465 9.47 -30.56 13.82
C GLY A 465 10.71 -30.29 14.67
N ASP A 466 10.69 -29.18 15.39
CA ASP A 466 11.66 -28.83 16.42
C ASP A 466 11.28 -29.52 17.74
N LYS A 467 11.97 -30.62 18.05
CA LYS A 467 11.71 -31.42 19.26
C LYS A 467 12.01 -30.68 20.56
N ASP A 468 12.87 -29.66 20.49
CA ASP A 468 13.29 -28.88 21.65
C ASP A 468 12.38 -27.65 21.87
N SER A 469 11.44 -27.40 20.94
CA SER A 469 10.50 -26.29 21.05
C SER A 469 9.47 -26.52 22.16
N THR A 470 9.09 -25.45 22.85
CA THR A 470 7.98 -25.48 23.82
C THR A 470 6.61 -25.34 23.14
N ASP A 471 6.58 -24.94 21.87
CA ASP A 471 5.37 -24.81 21.08
C ASP A 471 5.02 -26.13 20.37
N VAL A 472 3.81 -26.64 20.64
CA VAL A 472 3.30 -27.89 20.06
C VAL A 472 3.21 -27.82 18.53
N GLU A 473 2.96 -26.65 17.96
CA GLU A 473 2.93 -26.48 16.50
C GLU A 473 4.33 -26.61 15.91
N HIS A 474 5.34 -26.04 16.56
CA HIS A 474 6.73 -26.11 16.11
C HIS A 474 7.34 -27.51 16.25
N GLN A 475 6.84 -28.31 17.20
CA GLN A 475 7.24 -29.72 17.36
C GLN A 475 6.78 -30.63 16.21
N GLN A 476 5.85 -30.18 15.35
CA GLN A 476 5.30 -30.98 14.25
C GLN A 476 6.02 -30.67 12.93
N GLY A 477 6.47 -31.72 12.24
CA GLY A 477 6.99 -31.62 10.88
C GLY A 477 5.90 -31.58 9.82
N TYR A 478 6.28 -31.37 8.55
CA TYR A 478 5.32 -31.34 7.45
C TYR A 478 4.58 -32.67 7.28
N LEU A 479 5.30 -33.79 7.40
CA LEU A 479 4.73 -35.14 7.31
C LEU A 479 3.86 -35.54 8.51
N ASP A 480 3.87 -34.75 9.60
CA ASP A 480 3.03 -35.00 10.77
C ASP A 480 1.61 -34.45 10.59
N ASP A 481 1.38 -33.55 9.63
CA ASP A 481 0.06 -33.08 9.24
C ASP A 481 -0.76 -34.26 8.69
N LYS A 482 -1.96 -34.48 9.27
CA LYS A 482 -2.85 -35.59 8.91
C LYS A 482 -3.29 -35.54 7.44
N GLY A 483 -3.29 -34.36 6.83
CA GLY A 483 -3.67 -34.19 5.43
C GLY A 483 -2.56 -34.51 4.43
N VAL A 484 -1.33 -34.78 4.88
CA VAL A 484 -0.15 -34.97 4.02
C VAL A 484 0.20 -36.46 3.90
N PRO A 485 0.44 -36.98 2.68
CA PRO A 485 0.95 -38.34 2.50
C PRO A 485 2.30 -38.54 3.20
N LYS A 486 2.48 -39.68 3.89
CA LYS A 486 3.69 -39.98 4.66
C LYS A 486 4.96 -40.11 3.81
N ASP A 487 4.82 -40.34 2.51
CA ASP A 487 5.88 -40.41 1.51
C ASP A 487 5.99 -39.14 0.65
N SER A 488 5.34 -38.04 1.06
CA SER A 488 5.38 -36.77 0.32
C SER A 488 6.79 -36.21 0.25
N THR A 489 7.23 -35.92 -0.98
CA THR A 489 8.47 -35.17 -1.27
C THR A 489 8.19 -33.71 -1.59
N THR A 490 7.03 -33.17 -1.22
CA THR A 490 6.64 -31.80 -1.57
C THR A 490 7.55 -30.79 -0.87
N PRO A 491 8.15 -29.84 -1.63
CA PRO A 491 9.03 -28.84 -1.04
C PRO A 491 8.23 -27.75 -0.31
N THR A 492 8.57 -27.54 0.97
CA THR A 492 8.10 -26.40 1.79
C THR A 492 9.09 -25.24 1.79
N TYR A 493 10.29 -25.46 1.26
CA TYR A 493 11.33 -24.47 0.98
C TYR A 493 11.89 -24.69 -0.42
N ALA A 494 12.14 -23.60 -1.14
CA ALA A 494 12.90 -23.64 -2.38
C ALA A 494 13.77 -22.39 -2.55
N GLN A 495 14.96 -22.59 -3.10
CA GLN A 495 15.80 -21.55 -3.69
C GLN A 495 16.00 -21.87 -5.17
N VAL A 496 15.82 -20.86 -6.01
CA VAL A 496 15.99 -20.96 -7.47
C VAL A 496 16.88 -19.81 -7.92
N VAL A 497 17.97 -20.12 -8.63
CA VAL A 497 18.83 -19.11 -9.25
C VAL A 497 18.43 -18.93 -10.72
N LEU A 498 18.04 -17.72 -11.08
CA LEU A 498 17.68 -17.32 -12.42
C LEU A 498 18.79 -16.49 -13.08
N LYS A 499 18.91 -16.62 -14.39
CA LYS A 499 19.84 -15.86 -15.24
C LYS A 499 19.04 -15.18 -16.34
N ILE A 500 19.30 -13.89 -16.54
CA ILE A 500 18.59 -13.06 -17.51
C ILE A 500 19.55 -12.74 -18.65
N ASN A 501 19.23 -13.20 -19.86
CA ASN A 501 20.06 -13.01 -21.04
C ASN A 501 19.68 -11.72 -21.78
N ASN A 502 20.08 -10.58 -21.23
CA ASN A 502 20.00 -9.29 -21.89
C ASN A 502 21.22 -8.42 -21.53
N GLU A 503 21.35 -7.26 -22.17
CA GLU A 503 22.49 -6.36 -21.97
C GLU A 503 22.62 -5.89 -20.52
N ARG A 504 21.50 -5.50 -19.88
CA ARG A 504 21.49 -4.95 -18.52
C ARG A 504 21.92 -5.94 -17.45
N TRP A 505 21.53 -7.21 -17.59
CA TRP A 505 21.65 -8.23 -16.53
C TRP A 505 22.59 -9.38 -16.88
N ALA A 506 23.32 -9.32 -18.00
CA ALA A 506 24.26 -10.34 -18.38
C ALA A 506 25.27 -10.64 -17.24
N GLY A 507 25.27 -11.89 -16.78
CA GLY A 507 26.15 -12.37 -15.70
C GLY A 507 25.67 -12.07 -14.27
N VAL A 508 24.59 -11.31 -14.08
CA VAL A 508 24.03 -11.05 -12.74
C VAL A 508 23.04 -12.17 -12.38
N PRO A 509 23.27 -12.92 -11.29
CA PRO A 509 22.33 -13.95 -10.83
C PRO A 509 21.20 -13.33 -10.00
N PHE A 510 20.00 -13.85 -10.22
CA PHE A 510 18.80 -13.54 -9.45
C PHE A 510 18.43 -14.73 -8.58
N ILE A 511 18.50 -14.57 -7.27
CA ILE A 511 18.28 -15.64 -6.30
C ILE A 511 16.89 -15.48 -5.70
N LEU A 512 15.97 -16.38 -6.05
CA LEU A 512 14.60 -16.38 -5.54
C LEU A 512 14.52 -17.42 -4.43
N ARG A 513 14.12 -17.02 -3.23
CA ARG A 513 14.03 -17.89 -2.05
C ARG A 513 12.66 -17.77 -1.42
N ALA A 514 11.98 -18.90 -1.26
CA ALA A 514 10.69 -18.97 -0.57
C ALA A 514 10.68 -20.15 0.41
N GLY A 515 10.11 -19.96 1.60
CA GLY A 515 9.90 -21.08 2.52
C GLY A 515 8.94 -20.79 3.66
N LYS A 516 8.35 -21.88 4.18
CA LYS A 516 7.51 -21.92 5.39
C LYS A 516 8.28 -22.47 6.59
N ALA A 517 7.75 -22.27 7.78
CA ALA A 517 8.35 -22.72 9.04
C ALA A 517 9.81 -22.24 9.22
N LEU A 518 10.09 -21.00 8.84
CA LEU A 518 11.40 -20.37 8.97
C LEU A 518 11.46 -19.49 10.23
N SER A 519 12.64 -18.96 10.54
CA SER A 519 12.89 -18.17 11.75
C SER A 519 12.07 -16.88 11.90
N GLU A 520 11.51 -16.36 10.81
CA GLU A 520 10.84 -15.06 10.78
C GLU A 520 9.88 -14.96 9.59
N LYS A 521 8.80 -14.18 9.74
CA LYS A 521 8.02 -13.70 8.61
C LYS A 521 8.71 -12.51 7.95
N LYS A 522 9.05 -12.62 6.66
CA LYS A 522 9.71 -11.55 5.92
C LYS A 522 9.53 -11.67 4.41
N ALA A 523 9.20 -10.58 3.74
CA ALA A 523 9.34 -10.46 2.29
C ALA A 523 10.21 -9.24 1.98
N GLU A 524 11.30 -9.44 1.25
CA GLU A 524 12.25 -8.38 0.94
C GLU A 524 12.98 -8.62 -0.37
N VAL A 525 13.46 -7.53 -0.95
CA VAL A 525 14.37 -7.52 -2.10
C VAL A 525 15.70 -6.97 -1.63
N ARG A 526 16.78 -7.66 -1.96
CA ARG A 526 18.17 -7.26 -1.66
C ARG A 526 18.92 -7.13 -2.96
N ILE A 527 19.51 -5.96 -3.19
CA ILE A 527 20.36 -5.68 -4.35
C ILE A 527 21.75 -5.40 -3.80
N GLN A 528 22.66 -6.36 -3.98
CA GLN A 528 24.03 -6.25 -3.51
C GLN A 528 24.92 -5.73 -4.64
N PHE A 529 25.62 -4.64 -4.38
CA PHE A 529 26.54 -4.01 -5.34
C PHE A 529 27.89 -4.73 -5.37
N HIS A 530 28.68 -4.50 -6.43
CA HIS A 530 30.06 -4.99 -6.51
C HIS A 530 30.95 -4.33 -5.46
N ASP A 531 32.11 -4.95 -5.20
CA ASP A 531 33.13 -4.33 -4.36
C ASP A 531 33.66 -3.05 -5.01
N THR A 532 33.92 -2.01 -4.20
CA THR A 532 34.46 -0.74 -4.70
C THR A 532 35.82 -0.95 -5.37
N PRO A 533 36.02 -0.45 -6.61
CA PRO A 533 37.30 -0.56 -7.29
C PRO A 533 38.36 0.31 -6.62
N GLY A 534 39.63 -0.11 -6.69
CA GLY A 534 40.75 0.64 -6.11
C GLY A 534 40.74 0.61 -4.58
N LYS A 535 41.12 -0.55 -4.01
CA LYS A 535 41.04 -0.86 -2.58
C LYS A 535 42.01 -0.04 -1.69
N ILE A 536 41.83 1.28 -1.60
CA ILE A 536 42.66 2.16 -0.76
C ILE A 536 42.53 1.85 0.74
N PHE A 537 41.42 1.24 1.15
CA PHE A 537 41.13 0.88 2.55
C PHE A 537 41.44 -0.59 2.89
N ASP A 538 41.84 -1.41 1.91
CA ASP A 538 42.25 -2.82 2.09
C ASP A 538 43.78 -2.90 1.92
N THR A 539 44.50 -2.21 2.81
CA THR A 539 45.96 -2.02 2.74
C THR A 539 46.62 -2.42 4.06
N GLU A 540 47.94 -2.62 4.07
CA GLU A 540 48.72 -2.89 5.30
C GLU A 540 48.53 -1.82 6.39
N SER A 541 48.16 -0.59 6.01
CA SER A 541 47.78 0.51 6.90
C SER A 541 46.45 0.30 7.64
N HIS A 542 45.60 -0.62 7.18
CA HIS A 542 44.29 -0.95 7.77
C HIS A 542 44.05 -2.47 7.77
N PRO A 543 44.88 -3.27 8.48
CA PRO A 543 44.93 -4.73 8.36
C PRO A 543 43.66 -5.46 8.84
N ASN A 544 42.73 -4.74 9.47
CA ASN A 544 41.46 -5.27 9.97
C ASN A 544 40.23 -4.63 9.29
N THR A 545 40.40 -3.94 8.16
CA THR A 545 39.31 -3.24 7.47
C THR A 545 38.93 -3.98 6.19
N THR A 546 37.92 -4.84 6.27
CA THR A 546 37.30 -5.42 5.08
C THR A 546 36.04 -4.63 4.75
N LEU A 547 36.06 -3.84 3.66
CA LEU A 547 34.88 -3.08 3.20
C LEU A 547 33.73 -4.02 2.88
N ALA A 548 32.54 -3.75 3.42
CA ALA A 548 31.32 -4.47 3.06
C ALA A 548 30.86 -4.03 1.66
N ARG A 549 30.12 -4.88 0.96
CA ARG A 549 29.43 -4.46 -0.26
C ARG A 549 28.25 -3.60 0.13
N ASP A 550 28.05 -2.50 -0.60
CA ASP A 550 26.83 -1.73 -0.47
C ASP A 550 25.63 -2.62 -0.82
N GLU A 551 24.50 -2.40 -0.16
CA GLU A 551 23.30 -3.22 -0.36
C GLU A 551 22.04 -2.38 -0.20
N LEU A 552 21.26 -2.30 -1.28
CA LEU A 552 19.93 -1.69 -1.24
C LEU A 552 18.91 -2.75 -0.84
N VAL A 553 18.21 -2.52 0.27
CA VAL A 553 17.18 -3.41 0.77
C VAL A 553 15.82 -2.73 0.70
N ILE A 554 14.87 -3.40 0.05
CA ILE A 554 13.46 -2.99 -0.02
C ILE A 554 12.66 -4.05 0.72
N ARG A 555 12.31 -3.76 1.97
CA ARG A 555 11.52 -4.66 2.81
C ARG A 555 10.04 -4.43 2.56
N VAL A 556 9.41 -5.42 1.95
CA VAL A 556 8.00 -5.39 1.55
C VAL A 556 7.08 -5.65 2.75
N GLN A 557 7.47 -6.56 3.65
CA GLN A 557 6.77 -6.81 4.91
C GLN A 557 7.63 -7.67 5.84
N PRO A 558 7.38 -7.66 7.16
CA PRO A 558 6.66 -6.61 7.91
C PRO A 558 7.52 -5.34 8.01
N ASN A 559 6.94 -4.26 8.56
CA ASN A 559 7.62 -2.98 8.76
C ASN A 559 8.27 -2.46 7.47
N GLU A 560 7.40 -2.07 6.54
CA GLU A 560 7.73 -1.51 5.22
C GLU A 560 8.89 -0.50 5.33
N ALA A 561 9.98 -0.77 4.63
CA ALA A 561 11.18 0.07 4.70
C ALA A 561 12.03 -0.02 3.44
N ILE A 562 12.78 1.04 3.18
CA ILE A 562 13.86 1.08 2.19
C ILE A 562 15.11 1.55 2.92
N TYR A 563 16.19 0.81 2.80
CA TYR A 563 17.45 1.25 3.36
C TYR A 563 18.64 0.84 2.49
N LEU A 564 19.65 1.71 2.46
CA LEU A 564 20.89 1.48 1.74
C LEU A 564 22.01 1.28 2.76
N LYS A 565 22.56 0.06 2.79
CA LYS A 565 23.72 -0.27 3.59
C LYS A 565 24.97 0.26 2.89
N ILE A 566 25.78 1.00 3.63
CA ILE A 566 27.00 1.65 3.15
C ILE A 566 28.12 1.54 4.18
N ASN A 567 29.34 1.80 3.74
CA ASN A 567 30.50 1.93 4.60
C ASN A 567 30.65 3.40 5.06
N THR A 568 30.85 3.63 6.37
CA THR A 568 31.11 4.96 6.96
C THR A 568 32.30 4.94 7.90
N LYS A 569 32.87 6.12 8.21
CA LYS A 569 33.87 6.25 9.27
C LYS A 569 33.19 6.00 10.62
N GLN A 570 33.76 5.13 11.44
CA GLN A 570 33.32 4.89 12.80
C GLN A 570 33.29 6.21 13.62
N PRO A 571 32.13 6.62 14.16
CA PRO A 571 32.00 7.80 15.00
C PRO A 571 32.82 7.70 16.29
N GLY A 572 33.26 8.85 16.81
CA GLY A 572 33.85 8.96 18.16
C GLY A 572 35.26 8.38 18.36
N LYS A 573 35.78 7.55 17.45
CA LYS A 573 37.18 7.08 17.53
C LYS A 573 38.13 8.01 16.78
N MET A 574 39.32 8.20 17.36
CA MET A 574 40.44 8.93 16.74
C MET A 574 41.04 8.18 15.54
N SER A 575 40.85 6.87 15.45
CA SER A 575 41.28 6.06 14.30
C SER A 575 40.32 6.17 13.12
N PHE A 576 40.85 6.04 11.90
CA PHE A 576 40.10 6.06 10.64
C PHE A 576 39.48 4.70 10.31
N ASN A 577 38.86 4.05 11.29
CA ASN A 577 38.24 2.75 11.08
C ASN A 577 36.91 2.91 10.34
N ILE A 578 36.61 1.96 9.46
CA ILE A 578 35.37 1.91 8.69
C ILE A 578 34.42 0.91 9.33
N GLU A 579 33.15 1.24 9.40
CA GLU A 579 32.07 0.36 9.82
C GLU A 579 30.87 0.43 8.85
N GLU A 580 30.05 -0.60 8.86
CA GLU A 580 28.84 -0.70 8.04
C GLU A 580 27.67 0.00 8.76
N THR A 581 26.96 0.87 8.05
CA THR A 581 25.77 1.60 8.54
C THR A 581 24.70 1.67 7.43
N GLU A 582 23.60 2.36 7.68
CA GLU A 582 22.48 2.47 6.76
C GLU A 582 21.96 3.91 6.61
N LEU A 583 21.45 4.21 5.42
CA LEU A 583 20.52 5.30 5.19
C LEU A 583 19.11 4.70 5.17
N ASP A 584 18.29 5.00 6.19
CA ASP A 584 17.00 4.33 6.42
C ASP A 584 15.78 5.23 6.11
N LEU A 585 14.78 4.61 5.47
CA LEU A 585 13.42 5.10 5.35
C LEU A 585 12.45 4.00 5.82
N THR A 586 12.15 3.98 7.11
CA THR A 586 11.09 3.14 7.67
C THR A 586 9.74 3.85 7.66
N TYR A 587 8.74 3.29 6.97
CA TYR A 587 7.46 3.95 6.73
C TYR A 587 6.69 4.21 8.02
N GLY A 588 6.65 3.23 8.94
CA GLY A 588 6.00 3.37 10.23
C GLY A 588 6.61 4.44 11.15
N GLU A 589 7.81 4.94 10.83
CA GLU A 589 8.45 6.04 11.57
C GLU A 589 8.29 7.37 10.87
N ARG A 590 8.43 7.37 9.54
CA ARG A 590 8.38 8.58 8.72
C ARG A 590 6.95 9.06 8.42
N TYR A 591 5.99 8.15 8.35
CA TYR A 591 4.59 8.37 7.94
C TYR A 591 3.60 7.85 9.00
N LYS A 592 3.81 8.22 10.27
CA LYS A 592 3.05 7.70 11.43
C LYS A 592 1.53 7.87 11.33
N ASP A 593 1.07 8.92 10.66
CA ASP A 593 -0.35 9.26 10.55
C ASP A 593 -1.01 8.68 9.28
N ILE A 594 -0.26 7.93 8.46
CA ILE A 594 -0.76 7.33 7.22
C ILE A 594 -1.01 5.84 7.44
N GLN A 595 -2.26 5.44 7.25
CA GLN A 595 -2.61 4.03 7.18
C GLN A 595 -2.36 3.53 5.75
N LEU A 596 -1.44 2.59 5.60
CA LEU A 596 -1.21 1.93 4.32
C LEU A 596 -2.40 1.01 3.98
N PRO A 597 -2.97 1.10 2.77
CA PRO A 597 -4.07 0.22 2.36
C PRO A 597 -3.60 -1.23 2.26
N ASP A 598 -4.49 -2.19 2.59
CA ASP A 598 -4.22 -3.59 2.26
C ASP A 598 -4.16 -3.78 0.74
N ALA A 599 -3.39 -4.77 0.28
CA ALA A 599 -3.22 -5.05 -1.14
C ALA A 599 -4.55 -5.24 -1.89
N TYR A 600 -5.55 -5.86 -1.26
CA TYR A 600 -6.87 -6.05 -1.88
C TYR A 600 -7.63 -4.73 -2.03
N GLU A 601 -7.49 -3.79 -1.08
CA GLU A 601 -8.13 -2.46 -1.18
C GLU A 601 -7.64 -1.74 -2.42
N ARG A 602 -6.33 -1.74 -2.63
CA ARG A 602 -5.71 -1.13 -3.80
C ARG A 602 -6.13 -1.81 -5.10
N LEU A 603 -6.02 -3.14 -5.15
CA LEU A 603 -6.34 -3.88 -6.38
C LEU A 603 -7.81 -3.74 -6.76
N ILE A 604 -8.75 -3.88 -5.82
CA ILE A 604 -10.17 -3.74 -6.13
C ILE A 604 -10.46 -2.32 -6.65
N LEU A 605 -9.86 -1.29 -6.06
CA LEU A 605 -9.97 0.08 -6.55
C LEU A 605 -9.41 0.25 -7.98
N ASP A 606 -8.27 -0.38 -8.28
CA ASP A 606 -7.71 -0.41 -9.64
C ASP A 606 -8.68 -1.03 -10.64
N VAL A 607 -9.46 -2.06 -10.26
CA VAL A 607 -10.51 -2.62 -11.12
C VAL A 607 -11.65 -1.65 -11.35
N PHE A 608 -12.04 -0.83 -10.36
CA PHE A 608 -13.04 0.24 -10.58
C PHE A 608 -12.51 1.31 -11.55
N MET A 609 -11.24 1.70 -11.42
CA MET A 609 -10.56 2.63 -12.33
C MET A 609 -10.35 2.07 -13.74
N GLY A 610 -10.39 0.75 -13.91
CA GLY A 610 -9.97 0.10 -15.15
C GLY A 610 -8.45 0.03 -15.32
N SER A 611 -7.68 0.32 -14.27
CA SER A 611 -6.22 0.24 -14.29
C SER A 611 -5.76 -1.22 -14.27
N LYS A 612 -4.94 -1.60 -15.26
CA LYS A 612 -4.38 -2.96 -15.40
C LYS A 612 -2.90 -3.06 -15.01
N ILE A 613 -2.33 -2.00 -14.42
CA ILE A 613 -0.89 -1.94 -14.10
C ILE A 613 -0.49 -3.07 -13.14
N ASN A 614 -1.34 -3.35 -12.15
CA ASN A 614 -1.06 -4.27 -11.05
C ASN A 614 -1.71 -5.66 -11.23
N PHE A 615 -2.01 -6.06 -12.48
CA PHE A 615 -2.66 -7.34 -12.78
C PHE A 615 -1.85 -8.15 -13.79
N VAL A 616 -1.89 -9.48 -13.62
CA VAL A 616 -1.11 -10.40 -14.45
C VAL A 616 -1.79 -10.60 -15.81
N ARG A 617 -1.05 -10.30 -16.90
CA ARG A 617 -1.52 -10.50 -18.28
C ARG A 617 -1.32 -11.96 -18.71
N SER A 618 -2.11 -12.44 -19.68
CA SER A 618 -2.03 -13.83 -20.15
C SER A 618 -0.63 -14.26 -20.60
N ASP A 619 0.05 -13.42 -21.38
CA ASP A 619 1.40 -13.68 -21.87
C ASP A 619 2.44 -13.63 -20.75
N GLU A 620 2.27 -12.74 -19.77
CA GLU A 620 3.11 -12.71 -18.57
C GLU A 620 3.03 -14.03 -17.79
N LEU A 621 1.81 -14.53 -17.59
CA LEU A 621 1.57 -15.80 -16.91
C LEU A 621 2.16 -16.99 -17.71
N GLN A 622 2.03 -16.97 -19.04
CA GLN A 622 2.59 -17.98 -19.92
C GLN A 622 4.12 -18.05 -19.79
N GLU A 623 4.81 -16.92 -19.78
CA GLU A 623 6.26 -16.86 -19.63
C GLU A 623 6.72 -17.30 -18.23
N ALA A 624 5.98 -16.91 -17.18
CA ALA A 624 6.26 -17.38 -15.81
C ALA A 624 6.20 -18.92 -15.72
N TRP A 625 5.20 -19.54 -16.35
CA TRP A 625 5.12 -21.00 -16.46
C TRP A 625 6.21 -21.59 -17.36
N ARG A 626 6.51 -21.00 -18.53
CA ARG A 626 7.59 -21.48 -19.41
C ARG A 626 8.93 -21.61 -18.68
N ILE A 627 9.21 -20.71 -17.74
CA ILE A 627 10.46 -20.68 -16.98
C ILE A 627 10.52 -21.81 -15.93
N LEU A 628 9.43 -22.05 -15.20
CA LEU A 628 9.42 -22.95 -14.03
C LEU A 628 8.86 -24.35 -14.31
N ASP A 629 8.01 -24.51 -15.32
CA ASP A 629 7.36 -25.80 -15.62
C ASP A 629 8.38 -26.94 -15.92
N PRO A 630 9.49 -26.72 -16.66
CA PRO A 630 10.46 -27.77 -16.90
C PRO A 630 11.11 -28.30 -15.61
N ILE A 631 11.43 -27.41 -14.67
CA ILE A 631 12.09 -27.81 -13.42
C ILE A 631 11.11 -28.47 -12.45
N LEU A 632 9.86 -28.01 -12.43
CA LEU A 632 8.77 -28.65 -11.69
C LEU A 632 8.51 -30.06 -12.19
N ALA A 633 8.39 -30.24 -13.52
CA ALA A 633 8.19 -31.56 -14.12
C ALA A 633 9.36 -32.50 -13.82
N GLU A 634 10.60 -32.00 -13.78
CA GLU A 634 11.76 -32.79 -13.44
C GLU A 634 11.80 -33.20 -11.96
N ILE A 635 11.44 -32.28 -11.04
CA ILE A 635 11.30 -32.56 -9.60
C ILE A 635 10.25 -33.64 -9.37
N ASP A 636 9.06 -33.48 -9.97
CA ASP A 636 7.93 -34.39 -9.81
C ASP A 636 8.23 -35.78 -10.42
N LYS A 637 8.85 -35.82 -11.61
CA LYS A 637 9.18 -37.08 -12.31
C LYS A 637 10.29 -37.86 -11.61
N LYS A 638 11.34 -37.18 -11.12
CA LYS A 638 12.47 -37.83 -10.45
C LYS A 638 12.23 -38.06 -8.96
N LYS A 639 11.14 -37.52 -8.39
CA LYS A 639 10.88 -37.50 -6.94
C LYS A 639 12.14 -37.09 -6.16
N ILE A 640 12.71 -35.95 -6.54
CA ILE A 640 13.98 -35.48 -5.98
C ILE A 640 13.84 -35.37 -4.46
N PRO A 641 14.72 -36.01 -3.66
CA PRO A 641 14.61 -35.96 -2.21
C PRO A 641 14.81 -34.53 -1.71
N THR A 642 13.94 -34.10 -0.80
CA THR A 642 13.99 -32.80 -0.16
C THR A 642 15.01 -32.81 0.98
N ILE A 643 15.76 -31.71 1.14
CA ILE A 643 16.67 -31.53 2.26
C ILE A 643 15.86 -31.18 3.52
N PRO A 644 15.99 -31.93 4.63
CA PRO A 644 15.28 -31.62 5.86
C PRO A 644 15.84 -30.33 6.50
N TYR A 645 14.96 -29.50 7.05
CA TYR A 645 15.35 -28.35 7.86
C TYR A 645 14.42 -28.20 9.07
N THR A 646 14.97 -27.80 10.22
CA THR A 646 14.18 -27.67 11.45
C THR A 646 13.22 -26.48 11.36
N PHE A 647 12.01 -26.63 11.90
CA PHE A 647 11.06 -25.53 12.09
C PHE A 647 11.76 -24.36 12.82
N GLY A 648 11.62 -23.14 12.31
CA GLY A 648 12.24 -21.95 12.91
C GLY A 648 13.71 -21.74 12.53
N SER A 649 14.29 -22.61 11.71
CA SER A 649 15.64 -22.40 11.16
C SER A 649 15.66 -21.22 10.15
N PRO A 650 16.82 -20.57 9.93
CA PRO A 650 16.92 -19.46 8.99
C PRO A 650 16.81 -19.87 7.50
N GLY A 651 16.86 -21.18 7.23
CA GLY A 651 16.85 -21.78 5.90
C GLY A 651 17.82 -22.97 5.81
N ILE A 652 18.10 -23.40 4.59
CA ILE A 652 18.94 -24.58 4.29
C ILE A 652 20.38 -24.14 4.02
N GLN A 653 21.37 -24.80 4.64
CA GLN A 653 22.79 -24.46 4.47
C GLN A 653 23.22 -24.49 3.00
N GLN A 654 22.86 -25.53 2.27
CA GLN A 654 23.15 -25.67 0.83
C GLN A 654 22.61 -24.49 0.01
N ALA A 655 21.48 -23.88 0.42
CA ALA A 655 20.95 -22.71 -0.26
C ALA A 655 21.84 -21.47 -0.05
N PHE A 656 22.41 -21.30 1.15
CA PHE A 656 23.42 -20.26 1.39
C PHE A 656 24.72 -20.54 0.63
N ASP A 657 25.15 -21.79 0.54
CA ASP A 657 26.37 -22.17 -0.19
C ASP A 657 26.24 -21.89 -1.69
N ILE A 658 25.07 -22.21 -2.29
CA ILE A 658 24.80 -21.87 -3.69
C ILE A 658 24.71 -20.36 -3.90
N ALA A 659 24.11 -19.62 -2.98
CA ALA A 659 24.07 -18.15 -3.07
C ALA A 659 25.50 -17.57 -3.05
N ALA A 660 26.37 -18.09 -2.17
CA ALA A 660 27.77 -17.70 -2.09
C ALA A 660 28.55 -18.06 -3.37
N LYS A 661 28.32 -19.24 -3.94
CA LYS A 661 28.88 -19.65 -5.24
C LYS A 661 28.49 -18.67 -6.36
N TYR A 662 27.27 -18.15 -6.32
CA TYR A 662 26.77 -17.13 -7.25
C TYR A 662 27.16 -15.69 -6.87
N GLY A 663 28.06 -15.51 -5.90
CA GLY A 663 28.66 -14.22 -5.60
C GLY A 663 27.90 -13.37 -4.58
N TYR A 664 26.87 -13.91 -3.92
CA TYR A 664 26.25 -13.25 -2.76
C TYR A 664 27.14 -13.40 -1.54
N ILE A 665 27.59 -12.27 -0.97
CA ILE A 665 28.49 -12.27 0.19
C ILE A 665 27.70 -11.90 1.44
N PHE A 666 27.61 -12.83 2.40
CA PHE A 666 27.08 -12.56 3.74
C PHE A 666 28.21 -12.49 4.76
N ARG A 667 28.35 -11.36 5.46
CA ARG A 667 29.42 -11.16 6.45
C ARG A 667 29.00 -11.24 7.90
N GLY A 668 27.70 -11.10 8.19
CA GLY A 668 27.18 -11.09 9.56
C GLY A 668 27.69 -9.92 10.44
N THR A 669 28.44 -8.98 9.87
CA THR A 669 29.01 -7.81 10.57
C THR A 669 27.98 -6.74 10.87
N TYR A 670 26.93 -6.67 10.04
CA TYR A 670 25.85 -5.72 10.18
C TYR A 670 24.85 -6.13 11.26
N VAL A 671 24.60 -5.24 12.23
CA VAL A 671 23.53 -5.38 13.21
C VAL A 671 22.60 -4.19 13.09
N TRP A 672 21.43 -4.40 12.50
CA TRP A 672 20.38 -3.39 12.47
C TRP A 672 19.79 -3.24 13.89
N LYS A 673 20.02 -2.09 14.52
CA LYS A 673 19.46 -1.77 15.84
C LYS A 673 18.23 -0.89 15.67
N ASN A 674 17.04 -1.48 15.80
CA ASN A 674 15.82 -0.69 15.86
C ASN A 674 15.71 -0.04 17.25
N GLU A 675 15.91 1.28 17.36
CA GLU A 675 16.00 2.01 18.63
C GLU A 675 14.82 1.78 19.59
N ARG A 676 13.65 1.34 19.10
CA ARG A 676 12.50 0.99 19.96
C ARG A 676 12.64 -0.32 20.72
N SER A 677 13.40 -1.30 20.20
CA SER A 677 13.62 -2.57 20.90
C SER A 677 14.53 -2.41 22.12
N ALA A 678 15.45 -1.44 22.09
CA ALA A 678 16.35 -1.13 23.20
C ALA A 678 15.67 -0.32 24.33
N LEU A 679 14.65 0.47 24.00
CA LEU A 679 13.89 1.23 24.99
C LEU A 679 12.88 0.37 25.77
N THR A 680 12.39 -0.72 25.20
CA THR A 680 11.55 -1.70 25.91
C THR A 680 12.37 -2.59 26.84
N SER A 681 13.57 -3.02 26.43
CA SER A 681 14.46 -3.82 27.31
C SER A 681 14.96 -3.01 28.51
N ASN A 682 15.29 -1.72 28.32
CA ASN A 682 15.74 -0.85 29.42
C ASN A 682 14.62 -0.50 30.42
N LYS A 683 13.34 -0.54 30.02
CA LYS A 683 12.20 -0.33 30.94
C LYS A 683 11.87 -1.56 31.78
N GLU A 684 12.17 -2.76 31.31
CA GLU A 684 12.02 -3.99 32.12
C GLU A 684 13.18 -4.17 33.11
N GLN A 685 14.38 -3.73 32.75
CA GLN A 685 15.56 -3.77 33.63
C GLN A 685 15.48 -2.74 34.76
N THR A 686 14.98 -1.52 34.49
CA THR A 686 14.75 -0.51 35.55
C THR A 686 13.57 -0.84 36.48
N LYS A 687 12.64 -1.72 36.09
CA LYS A 687 11.59 -2.23 36.99
C LYS A 687 12.06 -3.36 37.91
N THR A 688 13.13 -4.06 37.55
CA THR A 688 13.71 -5.13 38.38
C THR A 688 14.70 -4.60 39.41
N ASP A 689 15.39 -3.49 39.12
CA ASP A 689 16.31 -2.85 40.08
C ASP A 689 15.61 -2.00 41.15
N ASN A 690 14.35 -1.60 40.95
CA ASN A 690 13.53 -0.92 41.97
C ASN A 690 12.74 -1.89 42.88
N LYS A 691 13.05 -3.18 42.85
CA LYS A 691 12.42 -4.22 43.68
C LYS A 691 13.42 -5.14 44.42
N LYS A 692 14.64 -4.66 44.66
CA LYS A 692 15.58 -5.29 45.60
C LYS A 692 15.93 -4.38 46.75
#